data_AF-A0A954ED23-F1
#
_entry.id   AF-A0A954ED23-F1
#
_cell.length_a   1.000
_cell.length_b   1.000
_cell.length_c   1.000
_cell.angle_alpha   90.00
_cell.angle_beta   90.00
_cell.angle_gamma   90.00
#
_symmetry.space_group_name_H-M   'P 1'
#
loop_
_entity.id
_entity.type
_entity.pdbx_description
1 polymer ?
#
loop_
_entity_poly.entity_id
_entity_poly.type
_entity_poly.pdbx_seq_one_letter_code
_entity_poly.pdbx_strand_id
1 'polypeptide(L)'
;MRDLIEQSRGVLLAGITLLLIGFAGCDQSSSTPEPSGSAATESGDLPLPPAASTENAIEELPPWIGRWMMVITEETTDFHPLLISIEPHEKGRMIRKLAHGKLRAFQDWSIANGLFQEDRLRMVVTSESGVFMFTGQRHGDVVIGSLIREGENQGSLTRLIKTSATDLNEIETPSPTDGVNEFNEAVNAEDPIPALRNLVTKFPYSPLVSAAYFAMLDHAVVKKMPLEEVKSFADTAVANLQDWGPIFVPNARLRVITMTMNDAAYQSIAKENVEALKEFHKEFPDESYEERLALTDAQLKLLSTDEAEKADGEKSLKELLADRPFEVKGMLALADYYEKAERKEEALAIYAKLAVMPGLQRMIGVFENPNGGEPMTIVDKVQLLSGKQDGALQEFLDETYEKELFYFASPEGEQSPLKENRRIPMVELFTGAACPPCVAGDLALGGLEKLFPSPEIIAVRYHQHIPRPDPMTVRVGESRFSYYGGQGTPALFLNGRPTDPVGGYVFHAEEHFNSLLPNIQNARQQSSPVVIKLETTSEENHLKVKVHVEGVTESRTDVKLRLLLVEPLIHFVAPNGIRMHEMVVRDLPGGTTGAPVQAGKADLEQDLDIAKTKADYLIEIEEFQKNREVSFDTIPGDFTHLQVIAFVQDDSSKEILQSTISPILNFPSLKTAEAAAE
;
A
#
# COMPACT_ATOMS: atom_id res chain seq x y z
N MET A 1 5.64 11.18 -22.27
CA MET A 1 4.17 11.31 -22.43
C MET A 1 3.51 9.96 -22.71
N ARG A 2 4.07 9.10 -23.58
CA ARG A 2 3.64 7.70 -23.77
C ARG A 2 3.86 6.83 -22.51
N ASP A 3 4.93 7.07 -21.76
CA ASP A 3 5.23 6.34 -20.51
C ASP A 3 4.42 6.83 -19.29
N LEU A 4 3.88 8.06 -19.34
CA LEU A 4 2.96 8.57 -18.30
C LEU A 4 1.57 7.93 -18.39
N ILE A 5 1.21 7.42 -19.58
CA ILE A 5 -0.03 6.68 -19.83
C ILE A 5 0.13 5.20 -19.42
N GLU A 6 1.35 4.66 -19.36
CA GLU A 6 1.59 3.33 -18.79
C GLU A 6 1.63 3.34 -17.25
N GLN A 7 2.07 4.43 -16.61
CA GLN A 7 2.02 4.54 -15.14
C GLN A 7 0.59 4.71 -14.60
N SER A 8 -0.34 5.32 -15.35
CA SER A 8 -1.77 5.37 -14.98
C SER A 8 -2.49 4.03 -15.17
N ARG A 9 -1.94 3.10 -15.98
CA ARG A 9 -2.39 1.70 -16.04
C ARG A 9 -1.97 0.91 -14.80
N GLY A 10 -0.84 1.24 -14.18
CA GLY A 10 -0.33 0.55 -12.98
C GLY A 10 -1.10 0.82 -11.69
N VAL A 11 -1.79 1.96 -11.57
CA VAL A 11 -2.57 2.33 -10.37
C VAL A 11 -3.99 1.74 -10.42
N LEU A 12 -4.47 1.31 -11.59
CA LEU A 12 -5.74 0.60 -11.74
C LEU A 12 -5.66 -0.88 -11.31
N LEU A 13 -4.46 -1.45 -11.19
CA LEU A 13 -4.25 -2.87 -10.83
C LEU A 13 -4.61 -3.22 -9.37
N ALA A 14 -4.74 -2.24 -8.47
CA ALA A 14 -4.88 -2.48 -7.04
C ALA A 14 -6.32 -2.65 -6.54
N GLY A 15 -7.33 -2.23 -7.32
CA GLY A 15 -8.75 -2.37 -6.93
C GLY A 15 -9.37 -3.72 -7.27
N ILE A 16 -8.77 -4.46 -8.21
CA ILE A 16 -9.40 -5.59 -8.91
C ILE A 16 -8.53 -6.84 -8.78
N THR A 17 -8.04 -7.07 -7.57
CA THR A 17 -7.49 -8.37 -7.18
C THR A 17 -8.48 -9.08 -6.23
N LEU A 18 -9.39 -8.37 -5.54
CA LEU A 18 -10.25 -8.96 -4.51
C LEU A 18 -11.28 -10.03 -4.98
N LEU A 19 -11.74 -10.05 -6.24
CA LEU A 19 -12.66 -11.10 -6.69
C LEU A 19 -11.94 -12.41 -7.09
N LEU A 20 -10.61 -12.39 -7.28
CA LEU A 20 -9.83 -13.55 -7.77
C LEU A 20 -8.60 -13.94 -6.92
N ILE A 21 -8.04 -13.09 -6.04
CA ILE A 21 -6.95 -13.50 -5.10
C ILE A 21 -7.43 -14.00 -3.73
N GLY A 22 -8.73 -14.30 -3.58
CA GLY A 22 -9.21 -15.21 -2.52
C GLY A 22 -8.74 -16.68 -2.65
N PHE A 23 -7.97 -17.05 -3.68
CA PHE A 23 -7.77 -18.45 -4.07
C PHE A 23 -6.32 -18.98 -4.08
N ALA A 24 -5.39 -18.36 -3.35
CA ALA A 24 -4.08 -18.96 -3.12
C ALA A 24 -3.59 -18.72 -1.69
N GLY A 25 -3.75 -19.73 -0.80
CA GLY A 25 -3.08 -19.73 0.50
C GLY A 25 -3.65 -20.70 1.54
N CYS A 26 -2.97 -21.83 1.70
CA CYS A 26 -2.84 -22.64 2.92
C CYS A 26 -4.08 -23.22 3.61
N ASP A 27 -4.27 -24.50 3.32
CA ASP A 27 -4.76 -25.54 4.21
C ASP A 27 -4.08 -25.44 5.60
N GLN A 28 -4.84 -25.12 6.66
CA GLN A 28 -4.49 -25.49 8.03
C GLN A 28 -5.73 -25.42 8.94
N SER A 29 -6.10 -26.60 9.44
CA SER A 29 -7.05 -26.83 10.52
C SER A 29 -6.69 -26.00 11.76
N SER A 30 -7.61 -25.17 12.24
CA SER A 30 -7.63 -24.78 13.64
C SER A 30 -9.08 -24.62 14.11
N SER A 31 -9.40 -25.38 15.16
CA SER A 31 -10.65 -25.35 15.88
C SER A 31 -10.81 -24.03 16.63
N THR A 32 -11.89 -23.29 16.38
CA THR A 32 -12.29 -22.15 17.21
C THR A 32 -13.34 -22.57 18.24
N PRO A 33 -13.25 -22.07 19.49
CA PRO A 33 -14.19 -22.35 20.56
C PRO A 33 -15.42 -21.43 20.48
N GLU A 34 -16.57 -21.93 20.92
CA GLU A 34 -17.80 -21.15 21.10
C GLU A 34 -17.60 -20.00 22.08
N PRO A 35 -18.11 -18.78 21.79
CA PRO A 35 -18.34 -17.77 22.80
C PRO A 35 -19.81 -17.77 23.23
N SER A 36 -20.00 -18.08 24.50
CA SER A 36 -21.22 -17.84 25.26
C SER A 36 -21.47 -16.34 25.46
N GLY A 37 -22.66 -15.89 25.06
CA GLY A 37 -23.49 -14.88 25.73
C GLY A 37 -22.91 -13.50 26.07
N SER A 38 -23.40 -12.47 25.35
CA SER A 38 -23.53 -11.11 25.89
C SER A 38 -24.57 -10.28 25.12
N ALA A 39 -25.60 -9.89 25.88
CA ALA A 39 -26.44 -8.69 25.81
C ALA A 39 -26.82 -8.10 24.43
N ALA A 40 -28.10 -8.25 24.11
CA ALA A 40 -28.83 -7.52 23.10
C ALA A 40 -28.89 -6.01 23.42
N THR A 41 -28.45 -5.20 22.45
CA THR A 41 -28.86 -3.80 22.30
C THR A 41 -29.50 -3.65 20.94
N GLU A 42 -30.73 -3.17 20.94
CA GLU A 42 -31.66 -3.05 19.82
C GLU A 42 -31.06 -2.25 18.64
N SER A 43 -30.67 -2.95 17.57
CA SER A 43 -30.55 -2.36 16.23
C SER A 43 -31.87 -2.61 15.50
N GLY A 44 -32.47 -1.54 15.00
CA GLY A 44 -33.78 -1.55 14.35
C GLY A 44 -33.85 -2.55 13.20
N ASP A 45 -34.61 -3.62 13.43
CA ASP A 45 -35.13 -4.50 12.39
C ASP A 45 -35.85 -3.65 11.34
N LEU A 46 -35.25 -3.50 10.16
CA LEU A 46 -36.04 -3.27 8.96
C LEU A 46 -36.73 -4.61 8.66
N PRO A 47 -38.08 -4.66 8.69
CA PRO A 47 -38.78 -5.93 8.60
C PRO A 47 -38.53 -6.56 7.23
N LEU A 48 -38.07 -7.81 7.23
CA LEU A 48 -38.23 -8.71 6.09
C LEU A 48 -39.70 -8.65 5.68
N PRO A 49 -40.05 -8.24 4.43
CA PRO A 49 -41.42 -8.29 4.03
C PRO A 49 -41.84 -9.77 4.02
N PRO A 50 -43.05 -10.09 4.51
CA PRO A 50 -43.57 -11.45 4.41
C PRO A 50 -43.60 -11.84 2.93
N ALA A 51 -43.42 -13.13 2.64
CA ALA A 51 -43.64 -13.69 1.31
C ALA A 51 -45.06 -13.32 0.86
N ALA A 52 -45.19 -12.22 0.13
CA ALA A 52 -46.44 -11.64 -0.28
C ALA A 52 -46.51 -11.68 -1.81
N SER A 53 -47.41 -12.53 -2.27
CA SER A 53 -48.01 -12.47 -3.61
C SER A 53 -48.43 -11.05 -3.94
N THR A 54 -48.00 -10.53 -5.08
CA THR A 54 -48.52 -9.29 -5.65
C THR A 54 -49.29 -9.59 -6.92
N GLU A 55 -50.58 -9.24 -6.88
CA GLU A 55 -51.42 -9.06 -8.05
C GLU A 55 -50.81 -7.98 -8.94
N ASN A 56 -50.54 -8.33 -10.20
CA ASN A 56 -50.51 -7.38 -11.30
C ASN A 56 -51.22 -8.05 -12.48
N ALA A 57 -52.09 -7.28 -13.11
CA ALA A 57 -52.99 -7.71 -14.17
C ALA A 57 -52.23 -8.35 -15.35
N ILE A 58 -52.83 -9.39 -15.89
CA ILE A 58 -52.35 -10.15 -17.03
C ILE A 58 -52.51 -9.28 -18.29
N GLU A 59 -51.42 -8.69 -18.76
CA GLU A 59 -51.25 -8.31 -20.16
C GLU A 59 -50.46 -9.39 -20.90
N GLU A 60 -50.79 -9.59 -22.17
CA GLU A 60 -50.36 -10.66 -23.07
C GLU A 60 -48.85 -10.98 -22.95
N LEU A 61 -48.52 -12.26 -22.70
CA LEU A 61 -47.21 -12.78 -22.26
C LEU A 61 -45.99 -12.22 -23.06
N PRO A 62 -45.19 -11.29 -22.49
CA PRO A 62 -44.23 -10.47 -23.26
C PRO A 62 -42.73 -10.76 -22.88
N PRO A 63 -41.74 -10.03 -23.44
CA PRO A 63 -40.45 -10.45 -24.07
C PRO A 63 -39.34 -11.17 -23.25
N TRP A 64 -39.58 -11.53 -21.99
CA TRP A 64 -38.56 -12.08 -21.09
C TRP A 64 -38.38 -13.60 -21.18
N ILE A 65 -39.37 -14.31 -21.71
CA ILE A 65 -39.37 -15.78 -21.77
C ILE A 65 -38.24 -16.27 -22.68
N GLY A 66 -37.45 -17.22 -22.17
CA GLY A 66 -36.31 -17.80 -22.89
C GLY A 66 -35.12 -18.08 -21.99
N ARG A 67 -33.98 -18.43 -22.61
CA ARG A 67 -32.72 -18.62 -21.90
C ARG A 67 -31.86 -17.38 -22.01
N TRP A 68 -31.16 -17.08 -20.93
CA TRP A 68 -30.34 -15.90 -20.78
C TRP A 68 -29.01 -16.29 -20.17
N MET A 69 -27.94 -15.79 -20.75
CA MET A 69 -26.58 -15.95 -20.27
C MET A 69 -26.17 -14.69 -19.53
N MET A 70 -25.75 -14.82 -18.27
CA MET A 70 -25.13 -13.73 -17.55
C MET A 70 -23.69 -13.55 -18.03
N VAL A 71 -23.32 -12.31 -18.28
CA VAL A 71 -21.96 -11.92 -18.69
C VAL A 71 -21.48 -10.81 -17.78
N ILE A 72 -20.38 -11.05 -17.06
CA ILE A 72 -19.65 -10.03 -16.29
C ILE A 72 -18.44 -9.64 -17.13
N THR A 73 -18.25 -8.35 -17.35
CA THR A 73 -17.12 -7.85 -18.12
C THR A 73 -16.12 -7.17 -17.21
N GLU A 74 -14.88 -7.65 -17.26
CA GLU A 74 -13.73 -7.03 -16.62
C GLU A 74 -12.78 -6.54 -17.71
N GLU A 75 -12.58 -5.22 -17.77
CA GLU A 75 -11.85 -4.52 -18.81
C GLU A 75 -12.33 -4.85 -20.24
N THR A 76 -11.69 -5.83 -20.88
CA THR A 76 -11.91 -6.28 -22.26
C THR A 76 -12.23 -7.77 -22.35
N THR A 77 -12.50 -8.40 -21.20
CA THR A 77 -12.71 -9.83 -21.05
C THR A 77 -14.08 -10.12 -20.44
N ASP A 78 -14.81 -11.03 -21.05
CA ASP A 78 -16.12 -11.50 -20.64
C ASP A 78 -16.02 -12.83 -19.87
N PHE A 79 -16.75 -12.89 -18.76
CA PHE A 79 -16.91 -14.06 -17.90
C PHE A 79 -18.38 -14.46 -17.84
N HIS A 80 -18.63 -15.77 -17.83
CA HIS A 80 -19.97 -16.34 -17.99
C HIS A 80 -20.40 -17.13 -16.74
N PRO A 81 -20.83 -16.46 -15.65
CA PRO A 81 -21.06 -17.12 -14.37
C PRO A 81 -22.33 -17.99 -14.33
N LEU A 82 -23.38 -17.64 -15.09
CA LEU A 82 -24.68 -18.29 -14.99
C LEU A 82 -25.39 -18.37 -16.34
N LEU A 83 -26.04 -19.52 -16.58
CA LEU A 83 -27.06 -19.69 -17.61
C LEU A 83 -28.40 -19.90 -16.91
N ILE A 84 -29.39 -19.09 -17.26
CA ILE A 84 -30.70 -19.07 -16.62
C ILE A 84 -31.81 -19.25 -17.65
N SER A 85 -32.96 -19.74 -17.20
CA SER A 85 -34.20 -19.77 -17.96
C SER A 85 -35.24 -18.93 -17.24
N ILE A 86 -36.00 -18.16 -18.01
CA ILE A 86 -37.16 -17.41 -17.54
C ILE A 86 -38.39 -18.05 -18.17
N GLU A 87 -39.26 -18.61 -17.32
CA GLU A 87 -40.42 -19.39 -17.74
C GLU A 87 -41.72 -18.74 -17.21
N PRO A 88 -42.87 -18.93 -17.90
CA PRO A 88 -44.17 -18.50 -17.38
C PRO A 88 -44.49 -19.27 -16.08
N HIS A 89 -45.04 -18.56 -15.09
CA HIS A 89 -45.50 -19.16 -13.82
C HIS A 89 -46.87 -18.58 -13.45
N GLU A 90 -47.66 -19.29 -12.63
CA GLU A 90 -49.12 -19.08 -12.38
C GLU A 90 -49.60 -17.62 -12.21
N LYS A 91 -48.73 -16.70 -11.77
CA LYS A 91 -49.01 -15.26 -11.62
C LYS A 91 -47.85 -14.35 -12.06
N GLY A 92 -46.99 -14.80 -12.98
CA GLY A 92 -45.85 -14.02 -13.44
C GLY A 92 -44.77 -14.83 -14.15
N ARG A 93 -43.51 -14.62 -13.73
CA ARG A 93 -42.32 -15.22 -14.31
C ARG A 93 -41.52 -15.93 -13.23
N MET A 94 -40.91 -17.05 -13.55
CA MET A 94 -39.96 -17.75 -12.68
C MET A 94 -38.57 -17.79 -13.31
N ILE A 95 -37.52 -17.61 -12.50
CA ILE A 95 -36.13 -17.76 -12.94
C ILE A 95 -35.61 -19.10 -12.44
N ARG A 96 -35.04 -19.89 -13.34
CA ARG A 96 -34.39 -21.15 -13.01
C ARG A 96 -32.96 -21.16 -13.51
N LYS A 97 -32.01 -21.48 -12.62
CA LYS A 97 -30.62 -21.78 -12.99
C LYS A 97 -30.58 -23.05 -13.85
N LEU A 98 -29.96 -22.96 -15.02
CA LEU A 98 -29.70 -24.09 -15.91
C LEU A 98 -28.27 -24.62 -15.73
N ALA A 99 -27.29 -23.73 -15.69
CA ALA A 99 -25.88 -24.06 -15.51
C ALA A 99 -25.11 -22.94 -14.78
N HIS A 100 -23.92 -23.28 -14.28
CA HIS A 100 -22.97 -22.34 -13.69
C HIS A 100 -21.68 -22.28 -14.53
N GLY A 101 -20.88 -21.24 -14.33
CA GLY A 101 -19.61 -21.05 -15.03
C GLY A 101 -18.57 -22.12 -14.71
N LYS A 102 -17.59 -22.29 -15.60
CA LYS A 102 -16.51 -23.30 -15.49
C LYS A 102 -15.47 -22.95 -14.43
N LEU A 103 -15.25 -21.66 -14.17
CA LEU A 103 -14.28 -21.20 -13.18
C LEU A 103 -14.75 -21.56 -11.77
N ARG A 104 -13.80 -21.95 -10.90
CA ARG A 104 -14.07 -22.34 -9.51
C ARG A 104 -14.92 -21.32 -8.76
N ALA A 105 -14.69 -20.03 -9.02
CA ALA A 105 -15.39 -18.92 -8.39
C ALA A 105 -16.90 -18.85 -8.67
N PHE A 106 -17.42 -19.62 -9.64
CA PHE A 106 -18.84 -19.59 -10.05
C PHE A 106 -19.60 -20.89 -9.76
N GLN A 107 -18.93 -21.95 -9.31
CA GLN A 107 -19.53 -23.29 -9.22
C GLN A 107 -20.68 -23.39 -8.19
N ASP A 108 -20.56 -22.61 -7.12
CA ASP A 108 -21.48 -22.50 -6.01
C ASP A 108 -22.59 -21.47 -6.22
N TRP A 109 -22.56 -20.71 -7.32
CA TRP A 109 -23.53 -19.64 -7.56
C TRP A 109 -24.94 -20.20 -7.75
N SER A 110 -25.91 -19.61 -7.06
CA SER A 110 -27.31 -19.99 -7.11
C SER A 110 -28.22 -18.76 -7.12
N ILE A 111 -29.44 -18.92 -7.64
CA ILE A 111 -30.42 -17.83 -7.73
C ILE A 111 -31.38 -17.98 -6.56
N ALA A 112 -31.36 -17.01 -5.65
CA ALA A 112 -32.24 -17.01 -4.49
C ALA A 112 -33.60 -16.40 -4.81
N ASN A 113 -33.63 -15.30 -5.59
CA ASN A 113 -34.86 -14.60 -5.93
C ASN A 113 -34.73 -13.79 -7.22
N GLY A 114 -35.85 -13.49 -7.88
CA GLY A 114 -35.95 -12.64 -9.05
C GLY A 114 -37.23 -11.82 -9.02
N LEU A 115 -37.11 -10.50 -9.05
CA LEU A 115 -38.21 -9.55 -9.15
C LEU A 115 -38.21 -8.91 -10.52
N PHE A 116 -39.34 -9.01 -11.21
CA PHE A 116 -39.51 -8.39 -12.50
C PHE A 116 -40.47 -7.20 -12.44
N GLN A 117 -40.13 -6.16 -13.20
CA GLN A 117 -41.05 -5.12 -13.64
C GLN A 117 -41.18 -5.21 -15.18
N GLU A 118 -41.80 -4.24 -15.84
CA GLU A 118 -42.04 -4.26 -17.29
C GLU A 118 -40.74 -4.54 -18.08
N ASP A 119 -39.75 -3.65 -17.94
CA ASP A 119 -38.44 -3.77 -18.58
C ASP A 119 -37.28 -3.83 -17.58
N ARG A 120 -37.53 -4.09 -16.30
CA ARG A 120 -36.47 -4.23 -15.28
C ARG A 120 -36.45 -5.61 -14.63
N LEU A 121 -35.25 -6.08 -14.31
CA LEU A 121 -35.01 -7.28 -13.52
C LEU A 121 -34.09 -6.93 -12.35
N ARG A 122 -34.50 -7.35 -11.16
CA ARG A 122 -33.65 -7.44 -9.98
C ARG A 122 -33.50 -8.90 -9.59
N MET A 123 -32.28 -9.41 -9.50
CA MET A 123 -32.00 -10.81 -9.22
C MET A 123 -30.99 -10.94 -8.08
N VAL A 124 -31.33 -11.77 -7.10
CA VAL A 124 -30.45 -12.11 -5.98
C VAL A 124 -29.73 -13.40 -6.32
N VAL A 125 -28.41 -13.32 -6.34
CA VAL A 125 -27.49 -14.43 -6.55
C VAL A 125 -26.75 -14.68 -5.23
N THR A 126 -26.56 -15.95 -4.87
CA THR A 126 -25.85 -16.34 -3.64
C THR A 126 -24.74 -17.30 -3.98
N SER A 127 -23.66 -17.23 -3.21
CA SER A 127 -22.49 -18.12 -3.26
C SER A 127 -21.93 -18.27 -1.84
N GLU A 128 -20.93 -19.13 -1.67
CA GLU A 128 -20.11 -19.21 -0.45
C GLU A 128 -19.35 -17.90 -0.19
N SER A 129 -19.06 -17.13 -1.24
CA SER A 129 -18.39 -15.82 -1.14
C SER A 129 -19.32 -14.66 -0.77
N GLY A 130 -20.65 -14.85 -0.80
CA GLY A 130 -21.63 -13.88 -0.30
C GLY A 130 -22.89 -13.75 -1.16
N VAL A 131 -23.61 -12.65 -0.96
CA VAL A 131 -24.84 -12.31 -1.68
C VAL A 131 -24.54 -11.23 -2.70
N PHE A 132 -25.03 -11.42 -3.92
CA PHE A 132 -24.90 -10.48 -5.03
C PHE A 132 -26.29 -10.06 -5.53
N MET A 133 -26.41 -8.78 -5.84
CA MET A 133 -27.62 -8.16 -6.37
C MET A 133 -27.36 -7.71 -7.81
N PHE A 134 -27.99 -8.38 -8.76
CA PHE A 134 -28.06 -7.90 -10.13
C PHE A 134 -29.28 -6.98 -10.28
N THR A 135 -29.09 -5.79 -10.83
CA THR A 135 -30.18 -4.90 -11.25
C THR A 135 -29.93 -4.45 -12.68
N GLY A 136 -30.88 -4.70 -13.57
CA GLY A 136 -30.73 -4.34 -14.99
C GLY A 136 -32.02 -4.01 -15.71
N GLN A 137 -31.86 -3.32 -16.84
CA GLN A 137 -32.92 -2.89 -17.74
C GLN A 137 -32.79 -3.56 -19.10
N ARG A 138 -33.92 -3.98 -19.67
CA ARG A 138 -33.99 -4.74 -20.92
C ARG A 138 -34.03 -3.82 -22.14
N HIS A 139 -33.22 -4.18 -23.13
CA HIS A 139 -33.14 -3.59 -24.45
C HIS A 139 -33.19 -4.71 -25.50
N GLY A 140 -34.41 -5.09 -25.91
CA GLY A 140 -34.60 -6.22 -26.82
C GLY A 140 -34.18 -7.54 -26.19
N ASP A 141 -33.14 -8.15 -26.74
CA ASP A 141 -32.57 -9.44 -26.33
C ASP A 141 -31.32 -9.29 -25.43
N VAL A 142 -31.05 -8.08 -24.94
CA VAL A 142 -29.99 -7.80 -23.96
C VAL A 142 -30.59 -7.10 -22.76
N VAL A 143 -30.11 -7.41 -21.56
CA VAL A 143 -30.33 -6.65 -20.34
C VAL A 143 -29.00 -6.08 -19.91
N ILE A 144 -28.89 -4.78 -19.73
CA ILE A 144 -27.67 -4.13 -19.20
C ILE A 144 -27.92 -3.72 -17.76
N GLY A 145 -26.90 -3.78 -16.91
CA GLY A 145 -27.07 -3.52 -15.49
C GLY A 145 -25.78 -3.65 -14.68
N SER A 146 -25.96 -3.67 -13.38
CA SER A 146 -24.88 -3.80 -12.40
C SER A 146 -25.08 -5.07 -11.59
N LEU A 147 -23.97 -5.71 -11.23
CA LEU A 147 -23.91 -6.74 -10.21
C LEU A 147 -23.10 -6.19 -9.04
N ILE A 148 -23.72 -6.12 -7.86
CA ILE A 148 -23.15 -5.52 -6.65
C ILE A 148 -23.16 -6.58 -5.55
N ARG A 149 -22.07 -6.73 -4.81
CA ARG A 149 -22.02 -7.59 -3.64
C ARG A 149 -22.63 -6.88 -2.43
N GLU A 150 -23.38 -7.59 -1.61
CA GLU A 150 -23.98 -7.03 -0.40
C GLU A 150 -22.90 -6.45 0.53
N GLY A 151 -23.08 -5.21 0.96
CA GLY A 151 -22.11 -4.46 1.76
C GLY A 151 -21.00 -3.77 0.97
N GLU A 152 -20.97 -3.92 -0.37
CA GLU A 152 -20.03 -3.22 -1.23
C GLU A 152 -20.68 -2.05 -1.97
N ASN A 153 -19.92 -0.96 -2.14
CA ASN A 153 -20.32 0.22 -2.91
C ASN A 153 -19.67 0.25 -4.30
N GLN A 154 -19.18 -0.91 -4.77
CA GLN A 154 -18.65 -1.10 -6.11
C GLN A 154 -19.40 -2.26 -6.78
N GLY A 155 -19.45 -2.24 -8.11
CA GLY A 155 -20.11 -3.29 -8.88
C GLY A 155 -19.48 -3.47 -10.25
N SER A 156 -19.80 -4.59 -10.90
CA SER A 156 -19.32 -4.91 -12.24
C SER A 156 -20.39 -4.62 -13.29
N LEU A 157 -19.95 -4.13 -14.46
CA LEU A 157 -20.81 -3.98 -15.64
C LEU A 157 -21.27 -5.38 -16.07
N THR A 158 -22.57 -5.63 -15.95
CA THR A 158 -23.14 -6.96 -16.11
C THR A 158 -24.27 -6.95 -17.13
N ARG A 159 -24.29 -7.97 -17.98
CA ARG A 159 -25.32 -8.16 -19.00
C ARG A 159 -26.05 -9.48 -18.79
N LEU A 160 -27.31 -9.54 -19.21
CA LEU A 160 -27.96 -10.80 -19.58
C LEU A 160 -28.19 -10.79 -21.08
N ILE A 161 -27.64 -11.79 -21.78
CA ILE A 161 -27.76 -11.93 -23.23
C ILE A 161 -28.66 -13.12 -23.52
N LYS A 162 -29.72 -12.92 -24.30
CA LYS A 162 -30.60 -14.02 -24.70
C LYS A 162 -29.83 -15.01 -25.57
N THR A 163 -30.01 -16.29 -25.31
CA THR A 163 -29.21 -17.34 -25.95
C THR A 163 -30.03 -18.58 -26.25
N SER A 164 -29.60 -19.36 -27.24
CA SER A 164 -30.12 -20.70 -27.50
C SER A 164 -29.37 -21.80 -26.71
N ALA A 165 -28.19 -21.48 -26.16
CA ALA A 165 -27.33 -22.42 -25.45
C ALA A 165 -28.10 -23.15 -24.35
N THR A 166 -27.83 -24.45 -24.21
CA THR A 166 -28.42 -25.28 -23.16
C THR A 166 -27.48 -25.52 -21.99
N ASP A 167 -26.18 -25.37 -22.23
CA ASP A 167 -25.10 -25.53 -21.26
C ASP A 167 -24.01 -24.48 -21.52
N LEU A 168 -23.35 -24.00 -20.47
CA LEU A 168 -22.18 -23.11 -20.57
C LEU A 168 -20.92 -23.85 -21.06
N ASN A 169 -20.94 -25.18 -21.13
CA ASN A 169 -19.91 -25.96 -21.79
C ASN A 169 -19.74 -25.60 -23.26
N GLU A 170 -20.81 -25.14 -23.90
CA GLU A 170 -20.86 -24.65 -25.29
C GLU A 170 -20.16 -23.29 -25.47
N ILE A 171 -19.88 -22.58 -24.38
CA ILE A 171 -19.32 -21.22 -24.39
C ILE A 171 -17.86 -21.25 -23.93
N GLU A 172 -17.00 -20.54 -24.66
CA GLU A 172 -15.62 -20.30 -24.25
C GLU A 172 -15.60 -19.27 -23.12
N THR A 173 -14.88 -19.55 -22.04
CA THR A 173 -14.77 -18.63 -20.91
C THR A 173 -13.40 -18.77 -20.23
N PRO A 174 -12.71 -17.67 -19.89
CA PRO A 174 -13.01 -16.29 -20.32
C PRO A 174 -12.95 -16.13 -21.85
N SER A 175 -13.66 -15.14 -22.40
CA SER A 175 -13.58 -14.79 -23.82
C SER A 175 -13.38 -13.29 -24.00
N PRO A 176 -12.87 -12.82 -25.16
CA PRO A 176 -12.79 -11.39 -25.43
C PRO A 176 -14.19 -10.77 -25.51
N THR A 177 -14.36 -9.55 -25.00
CA THR A 177 -15.62 -8.81 -25.11
C THR A 177 -15.94 -8.48 -26.57
N ASP A 178 -17.22 -8.63 -26.96
CA ASP A 178 -17.68 -8.23 -28.29
C ASP A 178 -17.30 -6.77 -28.62
N GLY A 179 -16.62 -6.60 -29.75
CA GLY A 179 -16.13 -5.30 -30.23
C GLY A 179 -14.74 -4.90 -29.74
N VAL A 180 -14.01 -5.76 -29.00
CA VAL A 180 -12.68 -5.42 -28.47
C VAL A 180 -11.65 -5.13 -29.57
N ASN A 181 -11.69 -5.84 -30.69
CA ASN A 181 -10.76 -5.61 -31.80
C ASN A 181 -11.07 -4.26 -32.45
N GLU A 182 -12.35 -3.98 -32.73
CA GLU A 182 -12.79 -2.70 -33.26
C GLU A 182 -12.49 -1.54 -32.29
N PHE A 183 -12.57 -1.77 -30.98
CA PHE A 183 -12.19 -0.78 -29.98
C PHE A 183 -10.70 -0.47 -30.04
N ASN A 184 -9.87 -1.51 -30.04
CA ASN A 184 -8.42 -1.36 -30.12
C ASN A 184 -8.00 -0.70 -31.45
N GLU A 185 -8.64 -1.03 -32.56
CA GLU A 185 -8.42 -0.36 -33.85
C GLU A 185 -8.86 1.11 -33.80
N ALA A 186 -10.01 1.41 -33.20
CA ALA A 186 -10.56 2.76 -33.13
C ALA A 186 -9.71 3.71 -32.27
N VAL A 187 -9.26 3.28 -31.08
CA VAL A 187 -8.42 4.12 -30.20
C VAL A 187 -7.03 4.40 -30.78
N ASN A 188 -6.55 3.52 -31.67
CA ASN A 188 -5.24 3.67 -32.32
C ASN A 188 -5.33 4.29 -33.74
N ALA A 189 -6.53 4.71 -34.17
CA ALA A 189 -6.71 5.36 -35.46
C ALA A 189 -6.04 6.75 -35.49
N GLU A 190 -5.75 7.25 -36.70
CA GLU A 190 -5.21 8.61 -36.88
C GLU A 190 -6.20 9.69 -36.38
N ASP A 191 -7.49 9.46 -36.61
CA ASP A 191 -8.60 10.22 -36.02
C ASP A 191 -9.54 9.24 -35.28
N PRO A 192 -9.38 9.10 -33.95
CA PRO A 192 -10.15 8.14 -33.15
C PRO A 192 -11.64 8.47 -33.04
N ILE A 193 -12.05 9.74 -33.11
CA ILE A 193 -13.44 10.12 -32.80
C ILE A 193 -14.46 9.49 -33.77
N PRO A 194 -14.29 9.56 -35.11
CA PRO A 194 -15.20 8.90 -36.05
C PRO A 194 -15.22 7.37 -35.89
N ALA A 195 -14.05 6.76 -35.63
CA ALA A 195 -13.94 5.31 -35.46
C ALA A 195 -14.66 4.84 -34.18
N LEU A 196 -14.51 5.58 -33.08
CA LEU A 196 -15.19 5.31 -31.82
C LEU A 196 -16.71 5.52 -31.94
N ARG A 197 -17.18 6.55 -32.66
CA ARG A 197 -18.61 6.72 -32.95
C ARG A 197 -19.20 5.52 -33.73
N ASN A 198 -18.44 4.96 -34.67
CA ASN A 198 -18.85 3.76 -35.39
C ASN A 198 -18.94 2.53 -34.46
N LEU A 199 -17.98 2.37 -33.55
CA LEU A 199 -18.03 1.31 -32.54
C LEU A 199 -19.27 1.42 -31.66
N VAL A 200 -19.57 2.61 -31.13
CA VAL A 200 -20.75 2.85 -30.30
C VAL A 200 -22.03 2.48 -31.05
N THR A 201 -22.09 2.77 -32.34
CA THR A 201 -23.25 2.44 -33.19
C THR A 201 -23.36 0.93 -33.43
N LYS A 202 -22.22 0.25 -33.64
CA LYS A 202 -22.17 -1.18 -33.97
C LYS A 202 -22.41 -2.07 -32.74
N PHE A 203 -21.97 -1.64 -31.57
CA PHE A 203 -22.02 -2.40 -30.31
C PHE A 203 -22.65 -1.61 -29.16
N PRO A 204 -23.90 -1.13 -29.29
CA PRO A 204 -24.49 -0.15 -28.36
C PRO A 204 -24.66 -0.64 -26.92
N TYR A 205 -24.65 -1.96 -26.70
CA TYR A 205 -24.78 -2.59 -25.38
C TYR A 205 -23.47 -3.22 -24.90
N SER A 206 -22.34 -2.95 -25.56
CA SER A 206 -21.03 -3.39 -25.10
C SER A 206 -20.53 -2.49 -23.96
N PRO A 207 -19.94 -3.04 -22.89
CA PRO A 207 -19.26 -2.26 -21.85
C PRO A 207 -18.15 -1.34 -22.41
N LEU A 208 -17.60 -1.69 -23.57
CA LEU A 208 -16.60 -0.87 -24.27
C LEU A 208 -17.15 0.47 -24.77
N VAL A 209 -18.48 0.65 -24.85
CA VAL A 209 -19.10 1.93 -25.21
C VAL A 209 -18.76 3.02 -24.20
N SER A 210 -18.80 2.71 -22.90
CA SER A 210 -18.41 3.67 -21.86
C SER A 210 -16.93 4.05 -22.00
N ALA A 211 -16.06 3.07 -22.25
CA ALA A 211 -14.65 3.31 -22.51
C ALA A 211 -14.43 4.19 -23.76
N ALA A 212 -15.21 3.97 -24.82
CA ALA A 212 -15.17 4.75 -26.05
C ALA A 212 -15.58 6.21 -25.84
N TYR A 213 -16.63 6.47 -25.04
CA TYR A 213 -17.02 7.85 -24.72
C TYR A 213 -15.93 8.60 -23.96
N PHE A 214 -15.27 7.96 -22.99
CA PHE A 214 -14.15 8.60 -22.30
C PHE A 214 -12.93 8.78 -23.20
N ALA A 215 -12.66 7.85 -24.12
CA ALA A 215 -11.60 8.05 -25.12
C ALA A 215 -11.90 9.23 -26.04
N MET A 216 -13.15 9.39 -26.49
CA MET A 216 -13.56 10.57 -27.27
C MET A 216 -13.43 11.87 -26.47
N LEU A 217 -13.82 11.88 -25.19
CA LEU A 217 -13.64 13.04 -24.30
C LEU A 217 -12.16 13.40 -24.16
N ASP A 218 -11.29 12.42 -23.93
CA ASP A 218 -9.84 12.62 -23.81
C ASP A 218 -9.27 13.26 -25.08
N HIS A 219 -9.57 12.68 -26.24
CA HIS A 219 -9.15 13.24 -27.52
C HIS A 219 -9.70 14.65 -27.75
N ALA A 220 -10.94 14.92 -27.36
CA ALA A 220 -11.55 16.23 -27.52
C ALA A 220 -10.85 17.31 -26.68
N VAL A 221 -10.50 16.97 -25.43
CA VAL A 221 -9.72 17.85 -24.54
C VAL A 221 -8.31 18.07 -25.09
N VAL A 222 -7.61 17.01 -25.52
CA VAL A 222 -6.26 17.10 -26.08
C VAL A 222 -6.23 17.95 -27.36
N LYS A 223 -7.25 17.82 -28.22
CA LYS A 223 -7.39 18.58 -29.47
C LYS A 223 -7.94 19.99 -29.26
N LYS A 224 -8.21 20.40 -28.02
CA LYS A 224 -8.77 21.71 -27.67
C LYS A 224 -10.06 22.02 -28.45
N MET A 225 -10.95 21.03 -28.55
CA MET A 225 -12.23 21.16 -29.26
C MET A 225 -13.16 22.17 -28.56
N PRO A 226 -14.18 22.71 -29.26
CA PRO A 226 -15.11 23.67 -28.66
C PRO A 226 -15.75 23.16 -27.37
N LEU A 227 -15.92 24.06 -26.39
CA LEU A 227 -16.46 23.73 -25.05
C LEU A 227 -17.74 22.89 -25.11
N GLU A 228 -18.71 23.27 -25.94
CA GLU A 228 -19.99 22.56 -26.07
C GLU A 228 -19.82 21.13 -26.58
N GLU A 229 -18.84 20.87 -27.44
CA GLU A 229 -18.57 19.53 -27.96
C GLU A 229 -17.91 18.65 -26.89
N VAL A 230 -16.96 19.21 -26.13
CA VAL A 230 -16.35 18.54 -24.97
C VAL A 230 -17.40 18.24 -23.90
N LYS A 231 -18.28 19.20 -23.60
CA LYS A 231 -19.40 19.01 -22.68
C LYS A 231 -20.32 17.90 -23.15
N SER A 232 -20.67 17.87 -24.43
CA SER A 232 -21.50 16.81 -24.99
C SER A 232 -20.88 15.41 -24.80
N PHE A 233 -19.57 15.26 -25.01
CA PHE A 233 -18.90 13.99 -24.73
C PHE A 233 -18.91 13.63 -23.24
N ALA A 234 -18.66 14.59 -22.36
CA ALA A 234 -18.68 14.39 -20.92
C ALA A 234 -20.06 13.95 -20.40
N ASP A 235 -21.12 14.68 -20.78
CA ASP A 235 -22.50 14.39 -20.39
C ASP A 235 -22.91 13.00 -20.92
N THR A 236 -22.55 12.67 -22.15
CA THR A 236 -22.88 11.38 -22.77
C THR A 236 -22.14 10.22 -22.08
N ALA A 237 -20.87 10.41 -21.69
CA ALA A 237 -20.11 9.39 -20.97
C ALA A 237 -20.75 9.04 -19.63
N VAL A 238 -21.19 10.07 -18.87
CA VAL A 238 -21.87 9.88 -17.58
C VAL A 238 -23.24 9.25 -17.78
N ALA A 239 -24.04 9.75 -18.72
CA ALA A 239 -25.37 9.21 -19.01
C ALA A 239 -25.30 7.73 -19.43
N ASN A 240 -24.34 7.38 -20.29
CA ASN A 240 -24.15 6.01 -20.72
C ASN A 240 -23.85 5.06 -19.55
N LEU A 241 -22.98 5.44 -18.61
CA LEU A 241 -22.71 4.62 -17.42
C LEU A 241 -23.90 4.57 -16.45
N GLN A 242 -24.66 5.66 -16.36
CA GLN A 242 -25.88 5.69 -15.55
C GLN A 242 -26.91 4.66 -16.01
N ASP A 243 -26.99 4.37 -17.30
CA ASP A 243 -27.88 3.32 -17.86
C ASP A 243 -27.54 1.91 -17.33
N TRP A 244 -26.29 1.66 -16.91
CA TRP A 244 -25.87 0.41 -16.27
C TRP A 244 -26.16 0.36 -14.77
N GLY A 245 -26.41 1.52 -14.16
CA GLY A 245 -26.81 1.63 -12.76
C GLY A 245 -26.24 2.87 -12.06
N PRO A 246 -26.93 3.39 -11.04
CA PRO A 246 -26.51 4.59 -10.31
C PRO A 246 -25.14 4.45 -9.62
N ILE A 247 -24.73 3.21 -9.29
CA ILE A 247 -23.43 2.92 -8.64
C ILE A 247 -22.22 3.39 -9.45
N PHE A 248 -22.35 3.54 -10.77
CA PHE A 248 -21.26 3.98 -11.64
C PHE A 248 -21.15 5.49 -11.78
N VAL A 249 -22.20 6.24 -11.41
CA VAL A 249 -22.28 7.70 -11.60
C VAL A 249 -21.16 8.45 -10.87
N PRO A 250 -20.86 8.17 -9.58
CA PRO A 250 -19.79 8.87 -8.88
C PRO A 250 -18.42 8.77 -9.57
N ASN A 251 -18.02 7.55 -9.94
CA ASN A 251 -16.75 7.33 -10.63
C ASN A 251 -16.72 7.97 -12.03
N ALA A 252 -17.84 7.93 -12.77
CA ALA A 252 -17.95 8.59 -14.07
C ALA A 252 -17.72 10.10 -13.95
N ARG A 253 -18.37 10.75 -12.98
CA ARG A 253 -18.25 12.20 -12.74
C ARG A 253 -16.85 12.58 -12.28
N LEU A 254 -16.27 11.85 -11.32
CA LEU A 254 -14.88 12.08 -10.87
C LEU A 254 -13.88 11.97 -12.03
N ARG A 255 -14.10 11.04 -12.96
CA ARG A 255 -13.29 10.91 -14.17
C ARG A 255 -13.44 12.13 -15.08
N VAL A 256 -14.66 12.59 -15.34
CA VAL A 256 -14.91 13.83 -16.10
C VAL A 256 -14.22 15.04 -15.46
N ILE A 257 -14.34 15.21 -14.14
CA ILE A 257 -13.71 16.31 -13.39
C ILE A 257 -12.19 16.27 -13.61
N THR A 258 -11.56 15.13 -13.39
CA THR A 258 -10.10 14.96 -13.52
C THR A 258 -9.61 15.26 -14.94
N MET A 259 -10.38 14.89 -15.96
CA MET A 259 -10.04 15.12 -17.37
C MET A 259 -10.19 16.58 -17.81
N THR A 260 -10.99 17.38 -17.09
CA THR A 260 -11.35 18.75 -17.52
C THR A 260 -10.82 19.86 -16.60
N MET A 261 -10.47 19.57 -15.35
CA MET A 261 -10.08 20.56 -14.35
C MET A 261 -8.78 21.32 -14.66
N ASN A 262 -7.82 20.68 -15.33
CA ASN A 262 -6.48 21.23 -15.57
C ASN A 262 -6.42 22.23 -16.74
N ASP A 263 -7.48 22.33 -17.53
CA ASP A 263 -7.58 23.30 -18.62
C ASP A 263 -8.65 24.34 -18.29
N ALA A 264 -8.24 25.61 -18.19
CA ALA A 264 -9.13 26.73 -17.91
C ALA A 264 -10.33 26.80 -18.88
N ALA A 265 -10.18 26.33 -20.13
CA ALA A 265 -11.27 26.31 -21.10
C ALA A 265 -12.41 25.34 -20.72
N TYR A 266 -12.13 24.31 -19.91
CA TYR A 266 -13.08 23.23 -19.58
C TYR A 266 -13.43 23.15 -18.09
N GLN A 267 -12.86 24.01 -17.24
CA GLN A 267 -13.13 24.03 -15.80
C GLN A 267 -14.62 24.19 -15.45
N SER A 268 -15.44 24.81 -16.30
CA SER A 268 -16.89 24.88 -16.10
C SER A 268 -17.54 23.49 -16.10
N ILE A 269 -17.07 22.56 -16.94
CA ILE A 269 -17.53 21.16 -16.97
C ILE A 269 -17.14 20.45 -15.67
N ALA A 270 -15.94 20.69 -15.17
CA ALA A 270 -15.48 20.15 -13.89
C ALA A 270 -16.35 20.65 -12.72
N LYS A 271 -16.60 21.96 -12.65
CA LYS A 271 -17.46 22.59 -11.62
C LYS A 271 -18.89 22.02 -11.63
N GLU A 272 -19.49 21.91 -12.82
CA GLU A 272 -20.83 21.32 -12.96
C GLU A 272 -20.88 19.87 -12.44
N ASN A 273 -19.85 19.07 -12.72
CA ASN A 273 -19.78 17.69 -12.25
C ASN A 273 -19.51 17.55 -10.75
N VAL A 274 -18.77 18.49 -10.14
CA VAL A 274 -18.62 18.57 -8.67
C VAL A 274 -19.97 18.81 -8.03
N GLU A 275 -20.73 19.81 -8.49
CA GLU A 275 -22.04 20.14 -7.91
C GLU A 275 -23.07 19.02 -8.15
N ALA A 276 -23.06 18.40 -9.33
CA ALA A 276 -23.90 17.25 -9.61
C ALA A 276 -23.56 16.05 -8.71
N LEU A 277 -22.29 15.86 -8.36
CA LEU A 277 -21.87 14.79 -7.45
C LEU A 277 -22.25 15.10 -6.00
N LYS A 278 -22.15 16.36 -5.55
CA LYS A 278 -22.67 16.80 -4.24
C LYS A 278 -24.17 16.55 -4.10
N GLU A 279 -24.94 16.80 -5.17
CA GLU A 279 -26.38 16.52 -5.16
C GLU A 279 -26.68 15.02 -5.17
N PHE A 280 -26.00 14.26 -6.03
CA PHE A 280 -26.13 12.80 -6.09
C PHE A 280 -25.85 12.15 -4.72
N HIS A 281 -24.81 12.63 -4.03
CA HIS A 281 -24.42 12.14 -2.71
C HIS A 281 -25.47 12.36 -1.63
N LYS A 282 -26.31 13.41 -1.73
CA LYS A 282 -27.44 13.60 -0.79
C LYS A 282 -28.50 12.49 -0.94
N GLU A 283 -28.66 11.96 -2.15
CA GLU A 283 -29.58 10.87 -2.44
C GLU A 283 -28.96 9.50 -2.15
N PHE A 284 -27.64 9.36 -2.39
CA PHE A 284 -26.87 8.13 -2.21
C PHE A 284 -25.58 8.39 -1.41
N PRO A 285 -25.65 8.47 -0.07
CA PRO A 285 -24.49 8.76 0.76
C PRO A 285 -23.45 7.62 0.75
N ASP A 286 -22.20 7.96 0.50
CA ASP A 286 -21.03 7.07 0.59
C ASP A 286 -19.78 7.85 1.03
N GLU A 287 -19.27 7.53 2.23
CA GLU A 287 -18.11 8.18 2.85
C GLU A 287 -16.87 8.13 1.94
N SER A 288 -16.61 7.01 1.26
CA SER A 288 -15.44 6.87 0.39
C SER A 288 -15.45 7.85 -0.80
N TYR A 289 -16.63 8.25 -1.27
CA TYR A 289 -16.79 9.25 -2.32
C TYR A 289 -16.71 10.67 -1.78
N GLU A 290 -17.19 10.94 -0.56
CA GLU A 290 -17.03 12.26 0.08
C GLU A 290 -15.55 12.63 0.15
N GLU A 291 -14.71 11.69 0.57
CA GLU A 291 -13.28 11.91 0.72
C GLU A 291 -12.60 12.29 -0.61
N ARG A 292 -12.92 11.55 -1.68
CA ARG A 292 -12.37 11.79 -3.03
C ARG A 292 -12.91 13.08 -3.63
N LEU A 293 -14.18 13.38 -3.40
CA LEU A 293 -14.80 14.63 -3.84
C LEU A 293 -14.19 15.83 -3.14
N ALA A 294 -13.99 15.78 -1.82
CA ALA A 294 -13.37 16.87 -1.05
C ALA A 294 -11.97 17.22 -1.59
N LEU A 295 -11.14 16.19 -1.83
CA LEU A 295 -9.82 16.38 -2.44
C LEU A 295 -9.92 17.02 -3.83
N THR A 296 -10.80 16.49 -4.69
CA THR A 296 -10.93 16.95 -6.08
C THR A 296 -11.51 18.37 -6.16
N ASP A 297 -12.49 18.71 -5.32
CA ASP A 297 -13.08 20.06 -5.22
C ASP A 297 -12.03 21.07 -4.75
N ALA A 298 -11.24 20.73 -3.73
CA ALA A 298 -10.16 21.59 -3.26
C ALA A 298 -9.10 21.83 -4.35
N GLN A 299 -8.72 20.79 -5.11
CA GLN A 299 -7.80 20.93 -6.24
C GLN A 299 -8.37 21.81 -7.36
N LEU A 300 -9.65 21.63 -7.71
CA LEU A 300 -10.32 22.45 -8.72
C LEU A 300 -10.37 23.93 -8.31
N LYS A 301 -10.65 24.21 -7.03
CA LYS A 301 -10.65 25.56 -6.46
C LYS A 301 -9.27 26.23 -6.54
N LEU A 302 -8.18 25.50 -6.29
CA LEU A 302 -6.81 26.01 -6.46
C LEU A 302 -6.48 26.39 -7.91
N LEU A 303 -7.12 25.74 -8.88
CA LEU A 303 -6.94 26.02 -10.30
C LEU A 303 -7.85 27.15 -10.82
N SER A 304 -8.73 27.70 -9.98
CA SER A 304 -9.64 28.78 -10.35
C SER A 304 -8.88 30.07 -10.69
N THR A 305 -9.51 30.95 -11.46
CA THR A 305 -9.03 32.34 -11.63
C THR A 305 -9.54 33.28 -10.53
N ASP A 306 -10.50 32.85 -9.71
CA ASP A 306 -11.04 33.62 -8.60
C ASP A 306 -10.18 33.43 -7.34
N GLU A 307 -9.65 34.54 -6.80
CA GLU A 307 -8.78 34.52 -5.63
C GLU A 307 -9.48 34.05 -4.33
N ALA A 308 -10.79 34.29 -4.20
CA ALA A 308 -11.56 33.79 -3.06
C ALA A 308 -11.75 32.26 -3.15
N GLU A 309 -12.00 31.73 -4.35
CA GLU A 309 -12.05 30.28 -4.57
C GLU A 309 -10.68 29.63 -4.31
N LYS A 310 -9.58 30.24 -4.78
CA LYS A 310 -8.22 29.73 -4.50
C LYS A 310 -7.93 29.67 -3.00
N ALA A 311 -8.28 30.72 -2.26
CA ALA A 311 -8.08 30.76 -0.81
C ALA A 311 -8.90 29.68 -0.10
N ASP A 312 -10.14 29.42 -0.55
CA ASP A 312 -10.97 28.33 -0.04
C ASP A 312 -10.37 26.95 -0.38
N GLY A 313 -9.85 26.77 -1.60
CA GLY A 313 -9.13 25.57 -2.03
C GLY A 313 -7.88 25.30 -1.19
N GLU A 314 -7.05 26.33 -0.97
CA GLU A 314 -5.85 26.24 -0.11
C GLU A 314 -6.23 25.80 1.30
N LYS A 315 -7.24 26.45 1.88
CA LYS A 315 -7.72 26.14 3.22
C LYS A 315 -8.24 24.70 3.31
N SER A 316 -9.13 24.32 2.39
CA SER A 316 -9.73 22.98 2.35
C SER A 316 -8.66 21.89 2.23
N LEU A 317 -7.65 22.12 1.40
CA LEU A 317 -6.58 21.15 1.19
C LEU A 317 -5.65 21.04 2.40
N LYS A 318 -5.38 22.15 3.09
CA LYS A 318 -4.64 22.13 4.36
C LYS A 318 -5.37 21.36 5.45
N GLU A 319 -6.67 21.57 5.59
CA GLU A 319 -7.51 20.84 6.55
C GLU A 319 -7.49 19.34 6.24
N LEU A 320 -7.67 18.96 4.96
CA LEU A 320 -7.58 17.56 4.53
C LEU A 320 -6.20 16.95 4.80
N LEU A 321 -5.12 17.69 4.55
CA LEU A 321 -3.75 17.21 4.77
C LEU A 321 -3.34 17.14 6.25
N ALA A 322 -4.06 17.84 7.14
CA ALA A 322 -3.87 17.68 8.58
C ALA A 322 -4.36 16.30 9.05
N ASP A 323 -5.51 15.86 8.54
CA ASP A 323 -6.06 14.53 8.84
C ASP A 323 -5.42 13.41 7.99
N ARG A 324 -4.92 13.75 6.80
CA ARG A 324 -4.30 12.82 5.84
C ARG A 324 -2.91 13.30 5.42
N PRO A 325 -1.90 13.21 6.31
CA PRO A 325 -0.57 13.79 6.09
C PRO A 325 0.22 13.17 4.92
N PHE A 326 -0.25 12.05 4.39
CA PHE A 326 0.36 11.28 3.31
C PHE A 326 -0.40 11.34 1.97
N GLU A 327 -1.42 12.21 1.84
CA GLU A 327 -2.18 12.33 0.59
C GLU A 327 -1.37 13.06 -0.51
N VAL A 328 -0.68 12.28 -1.35
CA VAL A 328 0.30 12.75 -2.34
C VAL A 328 -0.29 13.72 -3.35
N LYS A 329 -1.51 13.48 -3.87
CA LYS A 329 -2.10 14.35 -4.90
C LYS A 329 -2.47 15.71 -4.32
N GLY A 330 -2.91 15.73 -3.06
CA GLY A 330 -3.18 16.97 -2.34
C GLY A 330 -1.91 17.78 -2.11
N MET A 331 -0.85 17.14 -1.61
CA MET A 331 0.45 17.80 -1.42
C MET A 331 1.01 18.37 -2.73
N LEU A 332 0.98 17.61 -3.83
CA LEU A 332 1.47 18.08 -5.13
C LEU A 332 0.67 19.29 -5.65
N ALA A 333 -0.67 19.25 -5.55
CA ALA A 333 -1.51 20.37 -5.98
C ALA A 333 -1.23 21.64 -5.15
N LEU A 334 -1.03 21.49 -3.84
CA LEU A 334 -0.72 22.61 -2.96
C LEU A 334 0.68 23.20 -3.24
N ALA A 335 1.67 22.33 -3.47
CA ALA A 335 3.04 22.75 -3.80
C ALA A 335 3.09 23.49 -5.16
N ASP A 336 2.43 22.97 -6.18
CA ASP A 336 2.33 23.61 -7.50
C ASP A 336 1.61 24.96 -7.42
N TYR A 337 0.53 25.04 -6.63
CA TYR A 337 -0.15 26.31 -6.35
C TYR A 337 0.79 27.34 -5.71
N TYR A 338 1.53 26.96 -4.67
CA TYR A 338 2.49 27.87 -4.03
C TYR A 338 3.61 28.31 -4.94
N GLU A 339 4.14 27.39 -5.74
CA GLU A 339 5.19 27.72 -6.69
C GLU A 339 4.71 28.75 -7.73
N LYS A 340 3.52 28.55 -8.29
CA LYS A 340 2.89 29.48 -9.25
C LYS A 340 2.53 30.83 -8.62
N ALA A 341 2.23 30.84 -7.31
CA ALA A 341 1.97 32.04 -6.53
C ALA A 341 3.24 32.73 -6.01
N GLU A 342 4.43 32.31 -6.46
CA GLU A 342 5.74 32.81 -6.02
C GLU A 342 6.04 32.61 -4.50
N ARG A 343 5.28 31.73 -3.85
CA ARG A 343 5.41 31.32 -2.44
C ARG A 343 6.41 30.17 -2.30
N LYS A 344 7.67 30.47 -2.64
CA LYS A 344 8.73 29.45 -2.82
C LYS A 344 9.04 28.65 -1.57
N GLU A 345 8.99 29.27 -0.39
CA GLU A 345 9.30 28.60 0.87
C GLU A 345 8.26 27.53 1.20
N GLU A 346 6.97 27.84 1.04
CA GLU A 346 5.90 26.86 1.26
C GLU A 346 5.91 25.75 0.20
N ALA A 347 6.19 26.08 -1.06
CA ALA A 347 6.34 25.08 -2.12
C ALA A 347 7.51 24.14 -1.82
N LEU A 348 8.68 24.69 -1.46
CA LEU A 348 9.87 23.92 -1.12
C LEU A 348 9.62 22.99 0.07
N ALA A 349 8.94 23.47 1.11
CA ALA A 349 8.62 22.65 2.27
C ALA A 349 7.80 21.39 1.90
N ILE A 350 6.79 21.54 1.04
CA ILE A 350 5.96 20.41 0.60
C ILE A 350 6.73 19.49 -0.36
N TYR A 351 7.46 20.04 -1.34
CA TYR A 351 8.26 19.22 -2.25
C TYR A 351 9.37 18.46 -1.52
N ALA A 352 10.01 19.07 -0.52
CA ALA A 352 11.01 18.41 0.32
C ALA A 352 10.37 17.27 1.13
N LYS A 353 9.20 17.51 1.75
CA LYS A 353 8.43 16.46 2.43
C LYS A 353 8.16 15.29 1.48
N LEU A 354 7.63 15.56 0.30
CA LEU A 354 7.35 14.56 -0.74
C LEU A 354 8.62 13.80 -1.20
N ALA A 355 9.77 14.47 -1.30
CA ALA A 355 11.03 13.88 -1.72
C ALA A 355 11.58 12.85 -0.71
N VAL A 356 11.17 12.93 0.55
CA VAL A 356 11.68 12.08 1.64
C VAL A 356 10.69 11.04 2.13
N MET A 357 9.48 10.94 1.54
CA MET A 357 8.46 9.96 1.93
C MET A 357 8.78 8.55 1.41
N PRO A 358 9.14 7.59 2.28
CA PRO A 358 9.51 6.26 1.84
C PRO A 358 8.33 5.54 1.20
N GLY A 359 8.59 4.82 0.11
CA GLY A 359 7.59 4.10 -0.69
C GLY A 359 6.69 4.99 -1.54
N LEU A 360 6.37 6.21 -1.09
CA LEU A 360 5.46 7.12 -1.78
C LEU A 360 6.16 7.99 -2.84
N GLN A 361 7.47 8.22 -2.70
CA GLN A 361 8.24 9.01 -3.67
C GLN A 361 8.09 8.50 -5.12
N ARG A 362 7.98 7.18 -5.31
CA ARG A 362 7.81 6.56 -6.64
C ARG A 362 6.45 6.83 -7.27
N MET A 363 5.47 7.26 -6.49
CA MET A 363 4.15 7.66 -6.98
C MET A 363 4.16 9.10 -7.50
N ILE A 364 5.24 9.84 -7.24
CA ILE A 364 5.44 11.18 -7.77
C ILE A 364 5.97 11.02 -9.20
N GLY A 365 5.27 11.64 -10.15
CA GLY A 365 5.73 11.69 -11.53
C GLY A 365 6.98 12.55 -11.70
N VAL A 366 7.30 12.84 -12.96
CA VAL A 366 8.38 13.77 -13.31
C VAL A 366 7.85 15.18 -13.55
N PHE A 367 8.71 16.17 -13.37
CA PHE A 367 8.44 17.59 -13.58
C PHE A 367 9.08 18.07 -14.88
N GLU A 368 8.50 19.09 -15.51
CA GLU A 368 9.12 19.74 -16.67
C GLU A 368 10.41 20.45 -16.28
N ASN A 369 11.45 20.27 -17.09
CA ASN A 369 12.73 20.95 -16.89
C ASN A 369 12.66 22.38 -17.47
N PRO A 370 12.78 23.44 -16.65
CA PRO A 370 12.65 24.82 -17.12
C PRO A 370 13.78 25.23 -18.07
N ASN A 371 14.91 24.53 -18.07
CA ASN A 371 16.04 24.78 -18.95
C ASN A 371 16.00 23.92 -20.24
N GLY A 372 14.96 23.11 -20.42
CA GLY A 372 14.88 22.06 -21.44
C GLY A 372 15.75 20.84 -21.10
N GLY A 373 15.44 19.69 -21.70
CA GLY A 373 16.17 18.42 -21.47
C GLY A 373 15.30 17.34 -20.83
N GLU A 374 15.95 16.43 -20.10
CA GLU A 374 15.26 15.33 -19.41
C GLU A 374 14.33 15.85 -18.31
N PRO A 375 13.16 15.22 -18.11
CA PRO A 375 12.25 15.56 -17.01
C PRO A 375 12.93 15.44 -15.65
N MET A 376 12.62 16.36 -14.74
CA MET A 376 13.19 16.41 -13.40
C MET A 376 12.46 15.46 -12.46
N THR A 377 13.20 14.81 -11.56
CA THR A 377 12.63 14.11 -10.40
C THR A 377 12.17 15.10 -9.33
N ILE A 378 11.48 14.61 -8.30
CA ILE A 378 11.15 15.43 -7.12
C ILE A 378 12.40 15.93 -6.38
N VAL A 379 13.50 15.15 -6.38
CA VAL A 379 14.76 15.57 -5.75
C VAL A 379 15.39 16.71 -6.54
N ASP A 380 15.40 16.60 -7.88
CA ASP A 380 15.87 17.69 -8.76
C ASP A 380 15.03 18.96 -8.58
N LYS A 381 13.72 18.81 -8.37
CA LYS A 381 12.81 19.92 -8.07
C LYS A 381 13.17 20.62 -6.76
N VAL A 382 13.45 19.85 -5.71
CA VAL A 382 13.91 20.37 -4.40
C VAL A 382 15.27 21.04 -4.53
N GLN A 383 16.20 20.44 -5.27
CA GLN A 383 17.53 21.00 -5.56
C GLN A 383 17.42 22.36 -6.27
N LEU A 384 16.57 22.45 -7.30
CA LEU A 384 16.32 23.67 -8.05
C LEU A 384 15.73 24.77 -7.17
N LEU A 385 14.70 24.46 -6.36
CA LEU A 385 14.02 25.45 -5.53
C LEU A 385 14.83 25.89 -4.31
N SER A 386 15.58 24.98 -3.69
CA SER A 386 16.41 25.29 -2.53
C SER A 386 17.75 25.94 -2.90
N GLY A 387 18.24 25.72 -4.11
CA GLY A 387 19.60 26.11 -4.53
C GLY A 387 20.71 25.29 -3.85
N LYS A 388 20.38 24.27 -3.06
CA LYS A 388 21.34 23.39 -2.39
C LYS A 388 21.90 22.37 -3.37
N GLN A 389 23.13 21.91 -3.15
CA GLN A 389 23.82 20.95 -4.02
C GLN A 389 24.52 19.90 -3.15
N ASP A 390 24.76 18.72 -3.72
CA ASP A 390 25.56 17.64 -3.12
C ASP A 390 25.25 17.38 -1.64
N GLY A 391 26.26 17.40 -0.76
CA GLY A 391 26.11 17.13 0.67
C GLY A 391 25.14 18.08 1.38
N ALA A 392 25.07 19.35 0.97
CA ALA A 392 24.14 20.30 1.57
C ALA A 392 22.67 20.01 1.19
N LEU A 393 22.43 19.38 0.04
CA LEU A 393 21.11 18.89 -0.33
C LEU A 393 20.75 17.63 0.47
N GLN A 394 21.70 16.70 0.64
CA GLN A 394 21.47 15.49 1.43
C GLN A 394 21.17 15.81 2.89
N GLU A 395 21.94 16.70 3.52
CA GLU A 395 21.71 17.16 4.89
C GLU A 395 20.31 17.77 5.05
N PHE A 396 19.91 18.64 4.12
CA PHE A 396 18.56 19.23 4.14
C PHE A 396 17.43 18.19 4.00
N LEU A 397 17.61 17.19 3.14
CA LEU A 397 16.64 16.12 2.98
C LEU A 397 16.61 15.19 4.19
N ASP A 398 17.74 14.92 4.83
CA ASP A 398 17.82 14.08 6.03
C ASP A 398 17.18 14.80 7.24
N GLU A 399 17.42 16.11 7.40
CA GLU A 399 16.71 16.94 8.39
C GLU A 399 15.19 16.95 8.13
N THR A 400 14.78 17.05 6.87
CA THR A 400 13.36 17.01 6.49
C THR A 400 12.75 15.63 6.80
N TYR A 401 13.47 14.55 6.48
CA TYR A 401 13.05 13.19 6.80
C TYR A 401 12.81 13.02 8.29
N GLU A 402 13.78 13.43 9.12
CA GLU A 402 13.68 13.33 10.57
C GLU A 402 12.48 14.09 11.14
N LYS A 403 12.25 15.30 10.63
CA LYS A 403 11.15 16.15 11.08
C LYS A 403 9.78 15.59 10.68
N GLU A 404 9.66 15.10 9.45
CA GLU A 404 8.35 14.79 8.86
C GLU A 404 7.89 13.36 9.13
N LEU A 405 8.80 12.41 9.34
CA LEU A 405 8.45 10.99 9.49
C LEU A 405 8.29 10.52 10.93
N PHE A 406 8.73 11.30 11.91
CA PHE A 406 8.64 10.97 13.33
C PHE A 406 7.76 11.95 14.11
N TYR A 407 6.79 12.59 13.45
CA TYR A 407 5.88 13.56 14.08
C TYR A 407 5.12 12.98 15.28
N PHE A 408 4.87 11.66 15.28
CA PHE A 408 4.19 10.92 16.34
C PHE A 408 5.08 10.62 17.54
N ALA A 409 6.41 10.75 17.41
CA ALA A 409 7.38 10.45 18.46
C ALA A 409 7.65 11.67 19.37
N SER A 410 6.60 12.29 19.90
CA SER A 410 6.73 13.45 20.80
C SER A 410 7.11 13.02 22.23
N PRO A 411 8.12 13.64 22.86
CA PRO A 411 8.54 13.33 24.22
C PRO A 411 7.59 13.87 25.31
N GLU A 412 6.37 14.31 24.96
CA GLU A 412 5.46 15.04 25.85
C GLU A 412 4.86 14.20 27.00
N GLY A 413 5.21 12.92 27.11
CA GLY A 413 4.87 12.06 28.24
C GLY A 413 5.96 12.05 29.32
N GLU A 414 5.57 12.30 30.58
CA GLU A 414 6.46 12.14 31.75
C GLU A 414 6.96 10.67 31.82
N GLN A 415 8.24 10.45 31.50
CA GLN A 415 8.80 9.11 31.51
C GLN A 415 8.98 8.63 32.94
N SER A 416 8.49 7.41 33.24
CA SER A 416 8.70 6.80 34.55
C SER A 416 10.19 6.64 34.84
N PRO A 417 10.66 6.94 36.07
CA PRO A 417 12.05 6.76 36.43
C PRO A 417 12.49 5.31 36.24
N LEU A 418 13.69 5.13 35.70
CA LEU A 418 14.29 3.83 35.46
C LEU A 418 14.81 3.21 36.77
N LYS A 419 14.57 1.91 36.97
CA LYS A 419 15.12 1.15 38.11
C LYS A 419 16.62 0.91 37.91
N GLU A 420 17.39 0.97 39.00
CA GLU A 420 18.84 0.75 38.97
C GLU A 420 19.24 -0.66 38.50
N ASN A 421 18.46 -1.69 38.84
CA ASN A 421 18.69 -3.09 38.44
C ASN A 421 17.82 -3.55 37.25
N ARG A 422 17.40 -2.62 36.39
CA ARG A 422 16.53 -2.94 35.26
C ARG A 422 17.25 -3.82 34.24
N ARG A 423 16.46 -4.60 33.51
CA ARG A 423 16.82 -5.14 32.21
C ARG A 423 16.85 -4.00 31.20
N ILE A 424 17.86 -3.96 30.34
CA ILE A 424 17.84 -3.15 29.13
C ILE A 424 17.10 -3.97 28.07
N PRO A 425 15.93 -3.51 27.57
CA PRO A 425 15.23 -4.22 26.51
C PRO A 425 16.04 -4.21 25.23
N MET A 426 16.16 -5.39 24.61
CA MET A 426 16.74 -5.52 23.29
C MET A 426 15.63 -5.78 22.27
N VAL A 427 15.63 -5.01 21.18
CA VAL A 427 14.69 -5.14 20.06
C VAL A 427 15.49 -5.53 18.82
N GLU A 428 15.16 -6.68 18.24
CA GLU A 428 15.79 -7.16 17.01
C GLU A 428 14.76 -7.02 15.87
N LEU A 429 15.04 -6.15 14.89
CA LEU A 429 14.24 -5.99 13.68
C LEU A 429 14.97 -6.61 12.49
N PHE A 430 14.30 -7.54 11.80
CA PHE A 430 14.74 -8.08 10.52
C PHE A 430 14.02 -7.33 9.40
N THR A 431 14.79 -6.68 8.53
CA THR A 431 14.28 -5.73 7.53
C THR A 431 15.00 -5.89 6.18
N GLY A 432 14.70 -5.03 5.20
CA GLY A 432 15.46 -4.90 3.97
C GLY A 432 15.28 -3.53 3.28
N ALA A 433 16.35 -2.99 2.73
CA ALA A 433 16.43 -1.76 1.95
C ALA A 433 15.54 -1.78 0.71
N ALA A 434 15.29 -2.96 0.15
CA ALA A 434 14.42 -3.16 -1.00
C ALA A 434 13.06 -3.81 -0.63
N CYS A 435 12.70 -3.82 0.65
CA CYS A 435 11.44 -4.35 1.18
C CYS A 435 10.42 -3.22 1.38
N PRO A 436 9.39 -3.07 0.52
CA PRO A 436 8.35 -2.06 0.71
C PRO A 436 7.57 -2.17 2.04
N PRO A 437 7.12 -3.36 2.49
CA PRO A 437 6.37 -3.44 3.75
C PRO A 437 7.26 -3.24 4.99
N CYS A 438 8.59 -3.15 4.85
CA CYS A 438 9.48 -2.94 5.99
C CYS A 438 9.48 -1.47 6.47
N VAL A 439 9.07 -0.54 5.62
CA VAL A 439 9.06 0.91 5.90
C VAL A 439 8.38 1.24 7.22
N ALA A 440 7.20 0.69 7.47
CA ALA A 440 6.46 1.03 8.69
C ALA A 440 7.16 0.53 9.95
N GLY A 441 7.74 -0.67 9.92
CA GLY A 441 8.46 -1.26 11.05
C GLY A 441 9.75 -0.51 11.38
N ASP A 442 10.52 -0.11 10.36
CA ASP A 442 11.74 0.69 10.56
C ASP A 442 11.42 2.07 11.19
N LEU A 443 10.38 2.75 10.69
CA LEU A 443 9.97 4.06 11.20
C LEU A 443 9.33 3.98 12.59
N ALA A 444 8.52 2.95 12.86
CA ALA A 444 7.94 2.74 14.18
C ALA A 444 9.05 2.51 15.23
N LEU A 445 10.05 1.69 14.88
CA LEU A 445 11.19 1.43 15.75
C LEU A 445 12.07 2.67 15.93
N GLY A 446 12.35 3.42 14.85
CA GLY A 446 13.07 4.70 14.94
C GLY A 446 12.35 5.72 15.82
N GLY A 447 11.02 5.78 15.77
CA GLY A 447 10.22 6.62 16.67
C GLY A 447 10.36 6.20 18.14
N LEU A 448 10.42 4.90 18.42
CA LEU A 448 10.68 4.38 19.77
C LEU A 448 12.11 4.70 20.24
N GLU A 449 13.11 4.67 19.36
CA GLU A 449 14.48 5.05 19.68
C GLU A 449 14.62 6.55 19.96
N LYS A 450 13.83 7.40 19.29
CA LYS A 450 13.75 8.83 19.62
C LYS A 450 13.15 9.08 20.99
N LEU A 451 12.11 8.32 21.35
CA LEU A 451 11.46 8.45 22.65
C LEU A 451 12.32 7.82 23.77
N PHE A 452 12.97 6.70 23.51
CA PHE A 452 13.79 5.95 24.47
C PHE A 452 15.19 5.73 23.88
N PRO A 453 16.08 6.73 23.95
CA PRO A 453 17.41 6.62 23.37
C PRO A 453 18.25 5.55 24.08
N SER A 454 19.20 4.96 23.37
CA SER A 454 20.14 4.00 23.96
C SER A 454 20.91 4.61 25.16
N PRO A 455 21.10 3.88 26.27
CA PRO A 455 20.81 2.46 26.49
C PRO A 455 19.44 2.20 27.15
N GLU A 456 18.45 3.08 27.00
CA GLU A 456 17.11 2.85 27.55
C GLU A 456 16.44 1.63 26.91
N ILE A 457 16.54 1.54 25.59
CA ILE A 457 16.36 0.33 24.79
C ILE A 457 17.58 0.18 23.86
N ILE A 458 17.85 -1.03 23.41
CA ILE A 458 18.83 -1.31 22.37
C ILE A 458 18.08 -1.93 21.20
N ALA A 459 17.89 -1.18 20.12
CA ALA A 459 17.29 -1.66 18.89
C ALA A 459 18.38 -1.95 17.86
N VAL A 460 18.28 -3.07 17.13
CA VAL A 460 19.22 -3.44 16.08
C VAL A 460 18.48 -3.89 14.83
N ARG A 461 19.08 -3.62 13.68
CA ARG A 461 18.52 -3.95 12.37
C ARG A 461 19.39 -4.99 11.67
N TYR A 462 18.78 -6.12 11.35
CA TYR A 462 19.34 -7.18 10.52
C TYR A 462 18.75 -7.06 9.12
N HIS A 463 19.52 -6.52 8.18
CA HIS A 463 19.15 -6.51 6.77
C HIS A 463 19.14 -7.94 6.21
N GLN A 464 18.18 -8.23 5.35
CA GLN A 464 17.97 -9.53 4.72
C GLN A 464 17.82 -9.38 3.20
N HIS A 465 18.24 -10.40 2.44
CA HIS A 465 18.02 -10.49 1.00
C HIS A 465 16.57 -10.86 0.60
N ILE A 466 15.57 -10.47 1.40
CA ILE A 466 14.15 -10.74 1.17
C ILE A 466 13.29 -9.48 1.34
N PRO A 467 12.31 -9.23 0.44
CA PRO A 467 11.97 -10.03 -0.75
C PRO A 467 12.94 -9.82 -1.92
N ARG A 468 13.89 -8.89 -1.80
CA ARG A 468 14.85 -8.53 -2.85
C ARG A 468 16.27 -8.47 -2.30
N PRO A 469 17.29 -8.59 -3.16
CA PRO A 469 18.68 -8.29 -2.82
C PRO A 469 18.84 -7.00 -2.02
N ASP A 470 19.77 -7.02 -1.08
CA ASP A 470 20.00 -5.93 -0.14
C ASP A 470 21.50 -5.80 0.13
N PRO A 471 22.11 -4.62 -0.11
CA PRO A 471 23.55 -4.45 -0.03
C PRO A 471 24.09 -4.39 1.41
N MET A 472 23.24 -4.34 2.45
CA MET A 472 23.62 -4.30 3.86
C MET A 472 23.51 -5.65 4.58
N THR A 473 23.06 -6.69 3.88
CA THR A 473 22.89 -8.03 4.48
C THR A 473 24.25 -8.65 4.80
N VAL A 474 24.33 -9.29 5.96
CA VAL A 474 25.48 -10.10 6.38
C VAL A 474 25.01 -11.51 6.71
N ARG A 475 25.83 -12.53 6.40
CA ARG A 475 25.46 -13.95 6.58
C ARG A 475 25.10 -14.31 8.02
N VAL A 476 25.75 -13.66 8.98
CA VAL A 476 25.45 -13.83 10.41
C VAL A 476 24.06 -13.30 10.78
N GLY A 477 23.57 -12.27 10.07
CA GLY A 477 22.21 -11.75 10.22
C GLY A 477 21.16 -12.71 9.68
N GLU A 478 21.39 -13.32 8.52
CA GLU A 478 20.53 -14.39 7.98
C GLU A 478 20.49 -15.63 8.89
N SER A 479 21.63 -15.95 9.51
CA SER A 479 21.71 -17.02 10.51
C SER A 479 20.89 -16.68 11.76
N ARG A 480 20.92 -15.42 12.20
CA ARG A 480 20.11 -14.93 13.33
C ARG A 480 18.61 -14.93 13.00
N PHE A 481 18.24 -14.60 11.77
CA PHE A 481 16.86 -14.71 11.30
C PHE A 481 16.37 -16.16 11.30
N SER A 482 17.22 -17.08 10.83
CA SER A 482 16.96 -18.52 10.83
C SER A 482 16.83 -19.09 12.25
N TYR A 483 17.62 -18.59 13.23
CA TYR A 483 17.49 -18.98 14.65
C TYR A 483 16.08 -18.71 15.20
N TYR A 484 15.43 -17.62 14.76
CA TYR A 484 14.04 -17.32 15.13
C TYR A 484 13.01 -18.06 14.29
N GLY A 485 13.40 -18.74 13.21
CA GLY A 485 12.50 -19.40 12.27
C GLY A 485 11.79 -18.40 11.36
N GLY A 486 12.41 -17.25 11.09
CA GLY A 486 11.82 -16.17 10.28
C GLY A 486 11.41 -16.63 8.88
N GLN A 487 10.26 -16.16 8.42
CA GLN A 487 9.66 -16.52 7.11
C GLN A 487 9.43 -15.31 6.19
N GLY A 488 9.54 -14.09 6.71
CA GLY A 488 9.33 -12.86 5.96
C GLY A 488 9.81 -11.65 6.73
N THR A 489 10.04 -10.55 6.01
CA THR A 489 10.37 -9.25 6.57
C THR A 489 9.21 -8.27 6.33
N PRO A 490 8.95 -7.32 7.24
CA PRO A 490 9.67 -7.13 8.51
C PRO A 490 9.27 -8.17 9.58
N ALA A 491 10.20 -8.51 10.46
CA ALA A 491 9.93 -9.31 11.67
C ALA A 491 10.62 -8.69 12.88
N LEU A 492 9.90 -8.49 13.98
CA LEU A 492 10.40 -7.79 15.16
C LEU A 492 10.30 -8.69 16.40
N PHE A 493 11.36 -8.67 17.21
CA PHE A 493 11.47 -9.45 18.43
C PHE A 493 11.85 -8.55 19.60
N LEU A 494 11.07 -8.58 20.67
CA LEU A 494 11.36 -7.91 21.93
C LEU A 494 11.89 -8.93 22.94
N ASN A 495 13.15 -8.74 23.37
CA ASN A 495 13.87 -9.67 24.25
C ASN A 495 13.81 -11.12 23.74
N GLY A 496 13.92 -11.31 22.43
CA GLY A 496 13.88 -12.60 21.75
C GLY A 496 12.51 -13.26 21.65
N ARG A 497 11.42 -12.54 21.99
CA ARG A 497 10.04 -12.97 21.76
C ARG A 497 9.43 -12.21 20.58
N PRO A 498 8.70 -12.88 19.67
CA PRO A 498 8.06 -12.19 18.55
C PRO A 498 7.02 -11.20 19.06
N THR A 499 6.90 -10.06 18.37
CA THR A 499 5.82 -9.09 18.58
C THR A 499 4.72 -9.27 17.54
N ASP A 500 3.70 -8.42 17.61
CA ASP A 500 2.73 -8.28 16.52
C ASP A 500 3.43 -7.86 15.22
N PRO A 501 2.86 -8.21 14.04
CA PRO A 501 3.42 -7.83 12.75
C PRO A 501 3.53 -6.31 12.59
N VAL A 502 4.69 -5.85 12.09
CA VAL A 502 5.00 -4.42 11.89
C VAL A 502 5.12 -4.06 10.40
N GLY A 503 4.46 -4.84 9.54
CA GLY A 503 4.48 -4.64 8.09
C GLY A 503 3.59 -3.48 7.66
N GLY A 504 4.04 -2.74 6.66
CA GLY A 504 3.24 -1.68 6.02
C GLY A 504 4.08 -0.58 5.36
N TYR A 505 3.37 0.38 4.79
CA TYR A 505 3.91 1.63 4.28
C TYR A 505 3.99 2.71 5.36
N VAL A 506 4.59 3.86 5.03
CA VAL A 506 4.82 5.00 5.93
C VAL A 506 3.61 5.39 6.80
N PHE A 507 2.38 5.33 6.27
CA PHE A 507 1.16 5.71 6.98
C PHE A 507 0.72 4.72 8.08
N HIS A 508 1.32 3.53 8.16
CA HIS A 508 1.11 2.59 9.27
C HIS A 508 2.15 2.75 10.40
N ALA A 509 3.16 3.61 10.23
CA ALA A 509 4.26 3.72 11.20
C ALA A 509 3.77 4.17 12.58
N GLU A 510 2.84 5.14 12.64
CA GLU A 510 2.25 5.62 13.89
C GLU A 510 1.41 4.55 14.60
N GLU A 511 0.62 3.78 13.84
CA GLU A 511 -0.16 2.66 14.38
C GLU A 511 0.77 1.61 15.03
N HIS A 512 1.82 1.20 14.31
CA HIS A 512 2.80 0.24 14.81
C HIS A 512 3.59 0.79 16.01
N PHE A 513 3.96 2.08 15.98
CA PHE A 513 4.58 2.75 17.11
C PHE A 513 3.69 2.66 18.36
N ASN A 514 2.42 3.02 18.24
CA ASN A 514 1.44 2.99 19.33
C ASN A 514 1.20 1.57 19.87
N SER A 515 1.22 0.56 19.00
CA SER A 515 1.10 -0.86 19.38
C SER A 515 2.32 -1.35 20.17
N LEU A 516 3.52 -0.97 19.74
CA LEU A 516 4.77 -1.39 20.38
C LEU A 516 5.06 -0.65 21.70
N LEU A 517 4.66 0.62 21.80
CA LEU A 517 4.94 1.50 22.93
C LEU A 517 4.66 0.88 24.33
N PRO A 518 3.47 0.34 24.63
CA PRO A 518 3.19 -0.24 25.95
C PRO A 518 4.07 -1.44 26.27
N ASN A 519 4.40 -2.27 25.26
CA ASN A 519 5.27 -3.43 25.43
C ASN A 519 6.70 -3.00 25.78
N ILE A 520 7.21 -1.96 25.12
CA ILE A 520 8.53 -1.37 25.41
C ILE A 520 8.56 -0.73 26.78
N GLN A 521 7.55 0.07 27.14
CA GLN A 521 7.45 0.69 28.46
C GLN A 521 7.45 -0.35 29.57
N ASN A 522 6.67 -1.43 29.42
CA ASN A 522 6.66 -2.54 30.36
C ASN A 522 8.03 -3.23 30.45
N ALA A 523 8.67 -3.52 29.31
CA ALA A 523 9.99 -4.16 29.28
C ALA A 523 11.06 -3.33 30.00
N ARG A 524 11.05 -1.99 29.84
CA ARG A 524 11.97 -1.05 30.53
C ARG A 524 11.87 -1.11 32.05
N GLN A 525 10.72 -1.54 32.58
CA GLN A 525 10.45 -1.59 34.03
C GLN A 525 10.77 -2.94 34.68
N GLN A 526 11.14 -3.94 33.88
CA GLN A 526 11.47 -5.28 34.38
C GLN A 526 12.90 -5.30 34.91
N SER A 527 13.11 -5.93 36.08
CA SER A 527 14.45 -6.14 36.64
C SER A 527 15.09 -7.40 36.07
N SER A 528 16.42 -7.43 36.04
CA SER A 528 17.18 -8.65 35.73
C SER A 528 18.21 -8.90 36.83
N PRO A 529 18.35 -10.15 37.32
CA PRO A 529 19.46 -10.52 38.20
C PRO A 529 20.79 -10.61 37.43
N VAL A 530 20.75 -10.66 36.10
CA VAL A 530 21.94 -10.80 35.25
C VAL A 530 22.63 -9.45 35.11
N VAL A 531 23.93 -9.43 35.39
CA VAL A 531 24.81 -8.27 35.23
C VAL A 531 25.81 -8.57 34.12
N ILE A 532 25.95 -7.63 33.18
CA ILE A 532 26.94 -7.69 32.11
C ILE A 532 27.87 -6.50 32.29
N LYS A 533 29.16 -6.76 32.48
CA LYS A 533 30.23 -5.74 32.45
C LYS A 533 30.91 -5.83 31.10
N LEU A 534 30.72 -4.81 30.27
CA LEU A 534 31.29 -4.71 28.92
C LEU A 534 32.36 -3.62 28.91
N GLU A 535 33.58 -4.00 28.55
CA GLU A 535 34.70 -3.10 28.34
C GLU A 535 35.17 -3.21 26.88
N THR A 536 35.31 -2.06 26.22
CA THR A 536 35.74 -1.98 24.82
C THR A 536 36.82 -0.93 24.66
N THR A 537 37.86 -1.26 23.89
CA THR A 537 38.89 -0.30 23.49
C THR A 537 39.20 -0.43 22.01
N SER A 538 39.29 0.70 21.32
CA SER A 538 39.74 0.79 19.92
C SER A 538 41.17 1.31 19.86
N GLU A 539 42.03 0.65 19.10
CA GLU A 539 43.41 1.05 18.83
C GLU A 539 43.71 0.81 17.35
N GLU A 540 44.00 1.87 16.59
CA GLU A 540 44.16 1.82 15.13
C GLU A 540 42.95 1.15 14.43
N ASN A 541 43.13 -0.06 13.89
CA ASN A 541 42.09 -0.87 13.24
C ASN A 541 41.58 -2.01 14.14
N HIS A 542 42.08 -2.13 15.38
CA HIS A 542 41.76 -3.21 16.29
C HIS A 542 40.71 -2.80 17.32
N LEU A 543 39.73 -3.68 17.51
CA LEU A 543 38.71 -3.60 18.55
C LEU A 543 38.93 -4.72 19.56
N LYS A 544 39.30 -4.36 20.78
CA LYS A 544 39.37 -5.29 21.91
C LYS A 544 38.08 -5.20 22.73
N VAL A 545 37.46 -6.34 22.98
CA VAL A 545 36.22 -6.49 23.75
C VAL A 545 36.47 -7.44 24.90
N LYS A 546 36.09 -7.03 26.11
CA LYS A 546 36.07 -7.89 27.30
C LYS A 546 34.68 -7.86 27.91
N VAL A 547 34.11 -9.02 28.15
CA VAL A 547 32.78 -9.16 28.74
C VAL A 547 32.82 -10.12 29.91
N HIS A 548 32.30 -9.66 31.05
CA HIS A 548 32.04 -10.49 32.22
C HIS A 548 30.54 -10.55 32.50
N VAL A 549 30.01 -11.75 32.68
CA VAL A 549 28.61 -12.03 33.01
C VAL A 549 28.52 -12.71 34.36
N GLU A 550 27.59 -12.26 35.19
CA GLU A 550 27.22 -12.91 36.45
C GLU A 550 25.70 -12.81 36.72
N GLY A 551 25.20 -13.62 37.66
CA GLY A 551 23.80 -13.53 38.13
C GLY A 551 22.79 -14.34 37.31
N VAL A 552 23.24 -15.22 36.42
CA VAL A 552 22.36 -16.20 35.74
C VAL A 552 21.99 -17.31 36.71
N THR A 553 20.69 -17.59 36.82
CA THR A 553 20.14 -18.60 37.74
C THR A 553 20.53 -20.01 37.31
N GLU A 554 20.92 -20.87 38.25
CA GLU A 554 21.32 -22.27 37.97
C GLU A 554 20.21 -23.11 37.31
N SER A 555 18.95 -22.70 37.42
CA SER A 555 17.82 -23.36 36.75
C SER A 555 17.81 -23.21 35.22
N ARG A 556 18.58 -22.26 34.67
CA ARG A 556 18.72 -22.06 33.22
C ARG A 556 20.00 -22.72 32.73
N THR A 557 19.87 -23.80 31.96
CA THR A 557 20.99 -24.65 31.57
C THR A 557 21.50 -24.42 30.15
N ASP A 558 20.73 -23.75 29.29
CA ASP A 558 21.12 -23.46 27.91
C ASP A 558 21.24 -21.95 27.65
N VAL A 559 22.14 -21.30 28.39
CA VAL A 559 22.34 -19.85 28.33
C VAL A 559 23.63 -19.52 27.59
N LYS A 560 23.55 -18.55 26.66
CA LYS A 560 24.67 -18.05 25.87
C LYS A 560 24.88 -16.56 26.09
N LEU A 561 26.14 -16.14 26.16
CA LEU A 561 26.59 -14.78 25.95
C LEU A 561 26.86 -14.58 24.44
N ARG A 562 26.30 -13.53 23.86
CA ARG A 562 26.47 -13.16 22.45
C ARG A 562 26.90 -11.71 22.32
N LEU A 563 27.68 -11.42 21.29
CA LEU A 563 28.11 -10.07 20.93
C LEU A 563 27.58 -9.72 19.55
N LEU A 564 27.21 -8.44 19.35
CA LEU A 564 26.97 -7.85 18.04
C LEU A 564 27.96 -6.72 17.80
N LEU A 565 28.46 -6.63 16.58
CA LEU A 565 29.11 -5.43 16.06
C LEU A 565 28.10 -4.70 15.18
N VAL A 566 27.85 -3.42 15.46
CA VAL A 566 26.84 -2.62 14.75
C VAL A 566 27.41 -1.29 14.26
N GLU A 567 26.97 -0.85 13.08
CA GLU A 567 27.13 0.53 12.62
C GLU A 567 25.96 1.37 13.16
N PRO A 568 26.20 2.41 13.97
CA PRO A 568 25.12 3.16 14.62
C PRO A 568 24.20 3.89 13.66
N LEU A 569 24.73 4.40 12.54
CA LEU A 569 23.97 5.13 11.55
C LEU A 569 24.65 5.03 10.18
N ILE A 570 23.87 4.68 9.16
CA ILE A 570 24.28 4.67 7.76
C ILE A 570 23.34 5.59 6.99
N HIS A 571 23.91 6.60 6.33
CA HIS A 571 23.18 7.44 5.38
C HIS A 571 23.15 6.74 4.02
N PHE A 572 21.99 6.23 3.64
CA PHE A 572 21.79 5.51 2.39
C PHE A 572 20.33 5.63 1.97
N VAL A 573 20.09 6.22 0.80
CA VAL A 573 18.74 6.29 0.22
C VAL A 573 18.42 4.93 -0.40
N ALA A 574 17.84 4.06 0.41
CA ALA A 574 17.46 2.72 0.01
C ALA A 574 16.36 2.72 -1.07
N PRO A 575 16.24 1.65 -1.88
CA PRO A 575 15.18 1.55 -2.87
C PRO A 575 13.77 1.75 -2.30
N ASN A 576 13.49 1.30 -1.08
CA ASN A 576 12.21 1.52 -0.39
C ASN A 576 12.00 2.96 0.11
N GLY A 577 13.01 3.82 -0.01
CA GLY A 577 12.98 5.25 0.33
C GLY A 577 13.37 5.58 1.77
N ILE A 578 13.73 4.58 2.59
CA ILE A 578 14.40 4.85 3.87
C ILE A 578 15.75 5.51 3.57
N ARG A 579 16.10 6.56 4.33
CA ARG A 579 17.32 7.37 4.10
C ARG A 579 18.40 7.14 5.15
N MET A 580 17.98 6.75 6.34
CA MET A 580 18.85 6.51 7.49
C MET A 580 18.59 5.10 7.99
N HIS A 581 19.66 4.36 8.20
CA HIS A 581 19.61 3.00 8.72
C HIS A 581 20.38 2.95 10.03
N GLU A 582 19.67 2.86 11.15
CA GLU A 582 20.26 2.90 12.48
C GLU A 582 20.60 1.50 13.00
N MET A 583 21.72 1.38 13.72
CA MET A 583 22.10 0.17 14.45
C MET A 583 22.13 -1.10 13.57
N VAL A 584 22.71 -0.97 12.36
CA VAL A 584 22.81 -2.06 11.39
C VAL A 584 23.87 -3.05 11.82
N VAL A 585 23.50 -4.32 11.94
CA VAL A 585 24.41 -5.37 12.39
C VAL A 585 25.38 -5.76 11.29
N ARG A 586 26.67 -5.77 11.63
CA ARG A 586 27.78 -6.11 10.71
C ARG A 586 28.46 -7.43 11.03
N ASP A 587 28.53 -7.80 12.30
CA ASP A 587 29.13 -9.07 12.69
C ASP A 587 28.59 -9.57 14.04
N LEU A 588 28.81 -10.86 14.34
CA LEU A 588 28.60 -11.49 15.64
C LEU A 588 29.95 -11.97 16.21
N PRO A 589 30.73 -11.11 16.88
CA PRO A 589 32.01 -11.50 17.48
C PRO A 589 31.86 -12.70 18.43
N GLY A 590 32.72 -13.71 18.26
CA GLY A 590 32.59 -14.99 18.97
C GLY A 590 31.62 -16.00 18.31
N GLY A 591 31.04 -15.66 17.16
CA GLY A 591 30.24 -16.54 16.31
C GLY A 591 28.75 -16.61 16.66
N THR A 592 27.95 -17.17 15.75
CA THR A 592 26.48 -17.23 15.84
C THR A 592 25.96 -18.09 17.00
N THR A 593 26.76 -19.04 17.49
CA THR A 593 26.37 -19.93 18.60
C THR A 593 26.47 -19.25 19.97
N GLY A 594 27.31 -18.22 20.10
CA GLY A 594 27.62 -17.56 21.38
C GLY A 594 28.48 -18.42 22.31
N ALA A 595 28.98 -17.77 23.38
CA ALA A 595 29.77 -18.40 24.44
C ALA A 595 28.85 -18.96 25.54
N PRO A 596 29.05 -20.21 26.02
CA PRO A 596 28.19 -20.78 27.06
C PRO A 596 28.37 -20.06 28.41
N VAL A 597 27.27 -19.79 29.11
CA VAL A 597 27.29 -19.34 30.50
C VAL A 597 27.24 -20.56 31.42
N GLN A 598 28.29 -20.78 32.20
CA GLN A 598 28.45 -21.96 33.04
C GLN A 598 28.50 -21.56 34.52
N ALA A 599 27.81 -22.32 35.38
CA ALA A 599 27.72 -22.01 36.81
C ALA A 599 27.32 -20.54 37.10
N GLY A 600 26.40 -20.01 36.29
CA GLY A 600 25.89 -18.64 36.42
C GLY A 600 26.81 -17.53 35.93
N LYS A 601 27.97 -17.85 35.32
CA LYS A 601 28.99 -16.89 34.89
C LYS A 601 29.57 -17.17 33.51
N ALA A 602 30.10 -16.14 32.86
CA ALA A 602 30.90 -16.25 31.65
C ALA A 602 31.92 -15.10 31.55
N ASP A 603 33.08 -15.41 30.97
CA ASP A 603 34.09 -14.44 30.58
C ASP A 603 34.39 -14.64 29.09
N LEU A 604 34.39 -13.56 28.33
CA LEU A 604 34.69 -13.56 26.90
C LEU A 604 35.61 -12.40 26.57
N GLU A 605 36.73 -12.70 25.91
CA GLU A 605 37.60 -11.70 25.30
C GLU A 605 37.63 -11.92 23.78
N GLN A 606 37.55 -10.83 23.02
CA GLN A 606 37.69 -10.81 21.55
C GLN A 606 38.64 -9.68 21.14
N ASP A 607 39.42 -9.92 20.09
CA ASP A 607 40.25 -8.92 19.41
C ASP A 607 39.93 -9.01 17.91
N LEU A 608 39.28 -7.98 17.39
CA LEU A 608 38.81 -7.93 16.00
C LEU A 608 39.65 -6.94 15.20
N ASP A 609 40.08 -7.37 14.02
CA ASP A 609 40.57 -6.48 12.97
C ASP A 609 39.36 -5.97 12.16
N ILE A 610 39.03 -4.69 12.32
CA ILE A 610 37.87 -4.09 11.67
C ILE A 610 38.08 -3.93 10.16
N ALA A 611 39.33 -3.69 9.71
CA ALA A 611 39.63 -3.63 8.28
C ALA A 611 39.36 -4.99 7.62
N LYS A 612 39.77 -6.07 8.29
CA LYS A 612 39.44 -7.43 7.85
C LYS A 612 37.93 -7.69 7.87
N THR A 613 37.24 -7.28 8.92
CA THR A 613 35.77 -7.46 9.04
C THR A 613 35.04 -6.80 7.87
N LYS A 614 35.43 -5.58 7.49
CA LYS A 614 34.91 -4.89 6.31
C LYS A 614 35.24 -5.64 5.02
N ALA A 615 36.48 -6.11 4.87
CA ALA A 615 36.88 -6.87 3.69
C ALA A 615 36.09 -8.18 3.52
N ASP A 616 35.88 -8.92 4.62
CA ASP A 616 35.10 -10.17 4.61
C ASP A 616 33.64 -9.89 4.22
N TYR A 617 33.03 -8.81 4.75
CA TYR A 617 31.69 -8.35 4.33
C TYR A 617 31.62 -8.04 2.82
N LEU A 618 32.58 -7.31 2.27
CA LEU A 618 32.61 -6.99 0.84
C LEU A 618 32.74 -8.25 -0.03
N ILE A 619 33.52 -9.24 0.41
CA ILE A 619 33.61 -10.54 -0.27
C ILE A 619 32.26 -11.26 -0.25
N GLU A 620 31.55 -11.27 0.88
CA GLU A 620 30.20 -11.88 0.97
C GLU A 620 29.21 -11.23 0.00
N ILE A 621 29.23 -9.91 -0.13
CA ILE A 621 28.40 -9.17 -1.09
C ILE A 621 28.79 -9.49 -2.53
N GLU A 622 30.08 -9.54 -2.86
CA GLU A 622 30.56 -9.90 -4.21
C GLU A 622 30.13 -11.33 -4.59
N GLU A 623 30.28 -12.29 -3.67
CA GLU A 623 29.82 -13.66 -3.85
C GLU A 623 28.32 -13.73 -4.09
N PHE A 624 27.52 -12.99 -3.31
CA PHE A 624 26.07 -12.92 -3.49
C PHE A 624 25.68 -12.36 -4.86
N GLN A 625 26.27 -11.22 -5.26
CA GLN A 625 26.04 -10.58 -6.57
C GLN A 625 26.30 -11.55 -7.72
N LYS A 626 27.45 -12.25 -7.67
CA LYS A 626 27.82 -13.24 -8.67
C LYS A 626 26.87 -14.43 -8.71
N ASN A 627 26.50 -14.97 -7.54
CA ASN A 627 25.64 -16.16 -7.45
C ASN A 627 24.18 -15.88 -7.85
N ARG A 628 23.73 -14.63 -7.70
CA ARG A 628 22.36 -14.21 -8.03
C ARG A 628 22.24 -13.45 -9.35
N GLU A 629 23.36 -13.19 -10.03
CA GLU A 629 23.43 -12.38 -11.25
C GLU A 629 22.80 -10.99 -11.04
N VAL A 630 23.12 -10.35 -9.92
CA VAL A 630 22.67 -8.99 -9.56
C VAL A 630 23.85 -8.09 -9.27
N SER A 631 23.67 -6.78 -9.44
CA SER A 631 24.65 -5.76 -9.07
C SER A 631 24.01 -4.70 -8.18
N PHE A 632 24.76 -4.25 -7.18
CA PHE A 632 24.42 -3.09 -6.37
C PHE A 632 25.19 -1.88 -6.87
N ASP A 633 24.49 -0.77 -7.10
CA ASP A 633 25.12 0.49 -7.49
C ASP A 633 25.94 1.11 -6.34
N THR A 634 25.62 0.75 -5.10
CA THR A 634 26.29 1.22 -3.90
C THR A 634 26.24 0.15 -2.82
N ILE A 635 27.36 -0.07 -2.13
CA ILE A 635 27.45 -0.93 -0.94
C ILE A 635 27.67 0.00 0.26
N PRO A 636 26.65 0.28 1.09
CA PRO A 636 26.75 1.28 2.13
C PRO A 636 27.38 0.70 3.43
N GLY A 637 28.04 1.58 4.19
CA GLY A 637 28.74 1.27 5.44
C GLY A 637 30.24 1.50 5.34
N ASP A 638 30.76 2.48 6.10
CA ASP A 638 32.18 2.82 6.07
C ASP A 638 32.99 2.17 7.21
N PHE A 639 32.30 1.58 8.21
CA PHE A 639 32.86 0.95 9.41
C PHE A 639 33.70 1.91 10.29
N THR A 640 33.57 3.22 10.08
CA THR A 640 34.36 4.22 10.82
C THR A 640 33.80 4.49 12.22
N HIS A 641 32.53 4.20 12.45
CA HIS A 641 31.87 4.32 13.74
C HIS A 641 31.16 3.00 14.05
N LEU A 642 31.53 2.37 15.16
CA LEU A 642 30.99 1.07 15.53
C LEU A 642 30.64 1.03 17.02
N GLN A 643 29.69 0.18 17.37
CA GLN A 643 29.38 -0.17 18.76
C GLN A 643 29.34 -1.69 18.93
N VAL A 644 29.60 -2.13 20.17
CA VAL A 644 29.45 -3.51 20.57
C VAL A 644 28.25 -3.63 21.49
N ILE A 645 27.35 -4.56 21.17
CA ILE A 645 26.25 -4.95 22.05
C ILE A 645 26.59 -6.31 22.63
N ALA A 646 26.47 -6.48 23.93
CA ALA A 646 26.58 -7.76 24.60
C ALA A 646 25.22 -8.14 25.20
N PHE A 647 24.77 -9.36 24.97
CA PHE A 647 23.52 -9.84 25.54
C PHE A 647 23.59 -11.31 25.95
N VAL A 648 22.83 -11.64 26.98
CA VAL A 648 22.72 -12.99 27.54
C VAL A 648 21.34 -13.53 27.20
N GLN A 649 21.28 -14.68 26.54
CA GLN A 649 20.05 -15.29 26.05
C GLN A 649 19.95 -16.75 26.49
N ASP A 650 18.75 -17.16 26.89
CA ASP A 650 18.39 -18.56 27.15
C ASP A 650 17.85 -19.17 25.86
N ASP A 651 18.62 -20.06 25.22
CA ASP A 651 18.28 -20.64 23.92
C ASP A 651 17.09 -21.59 23.97
N SER A 652 16.76 -22.13 25.14
CA SER A 652 15.59 -23.00 25.30
C SER A 652 14.26 -22.23 25.14
N SER A 653 14.25 -20.96 25.56
CA SER A 653 13.08 -20.08 25.49
C SER A 653 13.24 -18.93 24.50
N LYS A 654 14.45 -18.77 23.96
CA LYS A 654 14.93 -17.61 23.19
C LYS A 654 14.90 -16.28 23.97
N GLU A 655 14.59 -16.28 25.26
CA GLU A 655 14.48 -15.06 26.05
C GLU A 655 15.85 -14.38 26.24
N ILE A 656 15.93 -13.09 25.92
CA ILE A 656 17.07 -12.25 26.27
C ILE A 656 16.91 -11.77 27.72
N LEU A 657 17.88 -12.16 28.54
CA LEU A 657 17.85 -12.00 30.00
C LEU A 657 18.41 -10.64 30.44
N GLN A 658 19.42 -10.16 29.71
CA GLN A 658 20.02 -8.85 29.90
C GLN A 658 20.79 -8.48 28.63
N SER A 659 20.90 -7.19 28.35
CA SER A 659 21.77 -6.64 27.32
C SER A 659 22.51 -5.41 27.86
N THR A 660 23.57 -5.01 27.17
CA THR A 660 24.29 -3.75 27.36
C THR A 660 24.97 -3.37 26.06
N ILE A 661 25.39 -2.12 25.95
CA ILE A 661 26.03 -1.56 24.75
C ILE A 661 27.25 -0.72 25.15
N SER A 662 28.28 -0.74 24.30
CA SER A 662 29.47 0.11 24.46
C SER A 662 29.20 1.56 24.05
N PRO A 663 30.06 2.51 24.44
CA PRO A 663 30.17 3.78 23.74
C PRO A 663 30.51 3.59 22.25
N ILE A 664 30.31 4.62 21.44
CA ILE A 664 30.75 4.65 20.04
C ILE A 664 32.28 4.61 19.98
N LEU A 665 32.79 3.71 19.14
CA LEU A 665 34.21 3.49 18.87
C LEU A 665 34.53 4.03 17.47
N ASN A 666 35.68 4.70 17.33
CA ASN A 666 36.04 5.42 16.11
C ASN A 666 37.25 4.76 15.43
N PHE A 667 37.13 4.53 14.11
CA PHE A 667 38.15 3.91 13.25
C PHE A 667 38.44 4.81 12.03
N PRO A 668 39.01 6.02 12.24
CA PRO A 668 39.16 7.02 11.18
C PRO A 668 40.11 6.60 10.05
N SER A 669 41.06 5.69 10.32
CA SER A 669 41.99 5.12 9.34
C SER A 669 41.28 4.42 8.17
N LEU A 670 40.07 3.92 8.38
CA LEU A 670 39.29 3.22 7.36
C LEU A 670 38.72 4.15 6.27
N LYS A 671 38.59 5.46 6.55
CA LYS A 671 38.17 6.47 5.55
C LYS A 671 39.22 6.74 4.48
N THR A 672 40.49 6.63 4.84
CA THR A 672 41.65 6.94 3.98
C THR A 672 42.04 5.82 3.01
N ALA A 673 41.60 4.58 3.25
CA ALA A 673 41.96 3.44 2.40
C ALA A 673 41.20 3.41 1.06
N GLU A 674 39.99 3.99 0.99
CA GLU A 674 39.18 4.10 -0.24
C GLU A 674 39.74 5.13 -1.21
N ALA A 675 40.24 6.27 -0.73
CA ALA A 675 40.83 7.32 -1.58
C ALA A 675 42.21 6.97 -2.18
N ALA A 676 42.81 5.85 -1.77
CA ALA A 676 44.09 5.36 -2.29
C ALA A 676 43.94 4.17 -3.26
N ALA A 677 42.70 3.71 -3.50
CA ALA A 677 42.37 2.60 -4.37
C ALA A 677 41.54 3.00 -5.62
N GLU A 678 41.09 4.26 -5.71
CA GLU A 678 40.70 4.94 -6.95
C GLU A 678 41.92 5.57 -7.65
#